data_AF-A0A8S0W9G6-F1
#
_entry.id   AF-A0A8S0W9G6-F1
#
_cell.length_a   1.000
_cell.length_b   1.000
_cell.length_c   1.000
_cell.angle_alpha   90.00
_cell.angle_beta   90.00
_cell.angle_gamma   90.00
#
_symmetry.space_group_name_H-M   'P 1'
#
loop_
_entity.id
_entity.type
_entity.pdbx_description
1 polymer ?
#
loop_
_entity_poly.entity_id
_entity_poly.type
_entity_poly.pdbx_seq_one_letter_code
_entity_poly.pdbx_strand_id
1 'polypeptide(L)'
;MLLPGMARFNGDYFDFWRMSIRIKAFKACLSALLIGLIGGVLCLTKAGLYLEEELGLAWLFKMRGPMISPKDVIIVNIDKSSAEILHLPEDPEKWPRSYYADLIEKLNRQNPALIAFNIYFGEDRDSDNDARLAKAMAAGKNIILSNYLKQYTIPAAGSFSEFRYERIIDPIFVLDHAALGTAPFPLPKTSSTVKQFWAYKKSAGDIPTFPVTVFQCYVFKKAYLEILQLLQQLDPILESTLPATFEQLASEYKAIEIIQKIQSALAIETKSLEQLDSLLARAGYSSEKTRLMQAWLSLLKSPDSLYFNHYGKGGTITTLPFHQVLVRDILNPKTFKDKVILVGYSENIEPEKNQGLYTDFSNDNGETISSTEIAATAVANLVNNSWLRPLQLQDQFLLILLWSFLLYGICRLFVYKLAISLIIALSAAYVAVACLRFTIAFVWIPLFIPIMLQAPFVLIVATLSHFLKNKKDHQNMCKAFSFYLPDNVVNKIALQPEKDAMNHYGELMQGVCLATDAGQYTTLSETMDPLALNNLMNQYYGVMFAQVKNYHGIISDVIGDAMLAIWATPLTETQHRINACHAALEIKRAIDGFNRSQSHQLPTRLGLHYGQMRLGNVGAMEHYEYRAVGDIVNTATRIEGLNKLLGTHVLVSASVIEGLTGFFTREMGVFILKGKTFPVIIFELIARIDQVESHWLPLITAFTKALKLFQAYQWPKALEAFLAIEKEYPDDGPTRFYISYLNQGLTFLPEKHDEEQAAFIEIGNITDMLHS
;
A
#
# COMPACT_ATOMS: atom_id res chain seq x y z
N MET A 1 14.31 56.41 17.47
CA MET A 1 14.95 55.64 18.54
C MET A 1 14.09 54.42 18.79
N LEU A 2 14.60 53.21 18.43
CA LEU A 2 14.17 51.84 18.82
C LEU A 2 12.72 51.41 18.48
N LEU A 3 12.38 50.23 17.91
CA LEU A 3 13.06 49.13 17.20
C LEU A 3 11.91 48.25 16.63
N PRO A 4 11.94 47.79 15.36
CA PRO A 4 10.96 46.87 14.79
C PRO A 4 11.45 45.41 14.94
N GLY A 5 10.67 44.52 15.56
CA GLY A 5 11.17 43.17 15.85
C GLY A 5 10.19 42.07 16.26
N MET A 6 8.87 42.19 16.01
CA MET A 6 7.90 41.14 16.41
C MET A 6 6.87 40.73 15.35
N ALA A 7 7.11 40.98 14.06
CA ALA A 7 6.17 40.62 12.99
C ALA A 7 6.64 39.47 12.06
N ARG A 8 7.85 38.92 12.26
CA ARG A 8 8.42 37.90 11.35
C ARG A 8 8.25 36.42 11.77
N PHE A 9 7.77 36.13 12.97
CA PHE A 9 7.75 34.73 13.47
C PHE A 9 6.49 33.91 13.16
N ASN A 10 5.40 34.51 12.65
CA ASN A 10 4.16 33.78 12.34
C ASN A 10 4.04 33.30 10.88
N GLY A 11 4.85 33.81 9.95
CA GLY A 11 4.84 33.38 8.54
C GLY A 11 5.49 32.00 8.33
N ASP A 12 6.66 31.79 8.93
CA ASP A 12 7.48 30.59 8.71
C ASP A 12 6.83 29.30 9.26
N TYR A 13 6.06 29.37 10.34
CA TYR A 13 5.35 28.21 10.89
C TYR A 13 4.17 27.77 10.01
N PHE A 14 3.43 28.73 9.44
CA PHE A 14 2.31 28.45 8.54
C PHE A 14 2.78 27.92 7.19
N ASP A 15 3.89 28.45 6.67
CA ASP A 15 4.50 27.99 5.44
C ASP A 15 5.17 26.63 5.60
N PHE A 16 5.79 26.34 6.75
CA PHE A 16 6.32 25.01 7.07
C PHE A 16 5.21 23.95 7.14
N TRP A 17 4.06 24.28 7.75
CA TRP A 17 2.92 23.37 7.84
C TRP A 17 2.27 23.11 6.47
N ARG A 18 2.08 24.17 5.66
CA ARG A 18 1.63 24.05 4.26
C ARG A 18 2.61 23.26 3.41
N MET A 19 3.91 23.46 3.59
CA MET A 19 4.94 22.73 2.86
C MET A 19 4.94 21.23 3.24
N SER A 20 4.80 20.90 4.52
CA SER A 20 4.67 19.51 5.00
C SER A 20 3.42 18.81 4.43
N ILE A 21 2.28 19.51 4.36
CA ILE A 21 1.04 18.98 3.77
C ILE A 21 1.21 18.79 2.26
N ARG A 22 1.80 19.77 1.56
CA ARG A 22 2.07 19.70 0.12
C ARG A 22 3.01 18.54 -0.22
N ILE A 23 4.07 18.32 0.54
CA ILE A 23 4.99 17.19 0.33
C ILE A 23 4.28 15.85 0.55
N LYS A 24 3.42 15.74 1.58
CA LYS A 24 2.64 14.51 1.85
C LYS A 24 1.60 14.24 0.77
N ALA A 25 0.90 15.28 0.30
CA ALA A 25 -0.05 15.18 -0.80
C ALA A 25 0.66 14.83 -2.12
N PHE A 26 1.84 15.41 -2.37
CA PHE A 26 2.65 15.12 -3.55
C PHE A 26 3.10 13.65 -3.59
N LYS A 27 3.66 13.12 -2.49
CA LYS A 27 4.05 11.69 -2.41
C LYS A 27 2.86 10.75 -2.59
N ALA A 28 1.69 11.13 -2.08
CA ALA A 28 0.45 10.39 -2.26
C ALA A 28 0.00 10.36 -3.72
N CYS A 29 -0.07 11.51 -4.38
CA CYS A 29 -0.41 11.60 -5.81
C CYS A 29 0.60 10.85 -6.67
N LEU A 30 1.90 10.93 -6.36
CA LEU A 30 2.94 10.20 -7.10
C LEU A 30 2.78 8.68 -6.97
N SER A 31 2.40 8.19 -5.79
CA SER A 31 2.17 6.75 -5.56
C SER A 31 0.94 6.27 -6.32
N ALA A 32 -0.17 7.00 -6.24
CA ALA A 32 -1.39 6.70 -7.00
C ALA A 32 -1.14 6.71 -8.52
N LEU A 33 -0.40 7.72 -9.00
CA LEU A 33 0.00 7.85 -10.39
C LEU A 33 0.86 6.66 -10.84
N LEU A 34 1.88 6.27 -10.07
CA LEU A 34 2.76 5.16 -10.42
C LEU A 34 1.99 3.84 -10.50
N ILE A 35 1.12 3.55 -9.52
CA ILE A 35 0.27 2.35 -9.54
C ILE A 35 -0.68 2.38 -10.76
N GLY A 36 -1.30 3.53 -11.01
CA GLY A 36 -2.22 3.69 -12.13
C GLY A 36 -1.52 3.56 -13.49
N LEU A 37 -0.30 4.10 -13.63
CA LEU A 37 0.53 3.95 -14.82
C LEU A 37 0.97 2.50 -15.03
N ILE A 38 1.39 1.79 -13.98
CA ILE A 38 1.76 0.37 -14.09
C ILE A 38 0.55 -0.46 -14.55
N GLY A 39 -0.62 -0.28 -13.92
CA GLY A 39 -1.85 -0.97 -14.32
C GLY A 39 -2.30 -0.59 -15.73
N GLY A 40 -2.25 0.70 -16.07
CA GLY A 40 -2.63 1.21 -17.39
C GLY A 40 -1.70 0.69 -18.50
N VAL A 41 -0.38 0.72 -18.28
CA VAL A 41 0.60 0.13 -19.21
C VAL A 41 0.36 -1.36 -19.36
N LEU A 42 0.10 -2.09 -18.26
CA LEU A 42 -0.19 -3.52 -18.32
C LEU A 42 -1.39 -3.80 -19.24
N CYS A 43 -2.48 -3.03 -19.17
CA CYS A 43 -3.63 -3.16 -20.09
C CYS A 43 -3.29 -2.93 -21.56
N LEU A 44 -2.28 -2.12 -21.86
CA LEU A 44 -1.83 -1.88 -23.23
C LEU A 44 -0.94 -3.01 -23.75
N THR A 45 -0.47 -3.92 -22.87
CA THR A 45 0.33 -5.09 -23.28
C THR A 45 -0.53 -6.27 -23.68
N LYS A 46 0.01 -7.14 -24.54
CA LYS A 46 -0.60 -8.43 -24.90
C LYS A 46 -0.86 -9.32 -23.69
N ALA A 47 0.02 -9.26 -22.68
CA ALA A 47 -0.12 -10.04 -21.45
C ALA A 47 -1.31 -9.57 -20.60
N GLY A 48 -1.49 -8.26 -20.46
CA GLY A 48 -2.66 -7.71 -19.75
C GLY A 48 -3.96 -8.01 -20.48
N LEU A 49 -3.99 -7.86 -21.80
CA LEU A 49 -5.15 -8.24 -22.61
C LEU A 49 -5.47 -9.73 -22.44
N TYR A 50 -4.47 -10.61 -22.49
CA TYR A 50 -4.66 -12.04 -22.27
C TYR A 50 -5.25 -12.35 -20.90
N LEU A 51 -4.79 -11.70 -19.82
CA LEU A 51 -5.35 -11.88 -18.48
C LEU A 51 -6.81 -11.42 -18.40
N GLU A 52 -7.13 -10.28 -19.03
CA GLU A 52 -8.50 -9.79 -19.09
C GLU A 52 -9.40 -10.69 -19.95
N GLU A 53 -8.91 -11.23 -21.07
CA GLU A 53 -9.65 -12.16 -21.93
C GLU A 53 -9.86 -13.51 -21.23
N GLU A 54 -8.82 -14.13 -20.67
CA GLU A 54 -8.90 -15.48 -20.08
C GLU A 54 -9.58 -15.52 -18.71
N LEU A 55 -9.39 -14.49 -17.89
CA LEU A 55 -9.89 -14.50 -16.51
C LEU A 55 -11.03 -13.50 -16.35
N GLY A 56 -10.82 -12.25 -16.74
CA GLY A 56 -11.82 -11.18 -16.57
C GLY A 56 -13.12 -11.44 -17.32
N LEU A 57 -13.03 -11.69 -18.63
CA LEU A 57 -14.16 -11.93 -19.52
C LEU A 57 -14.85 -13.26 -19.19
N ALA A 58 -14.08 -14.32 -18.91
CA ALA A 58 -14.63 -15.61 -18.47
C ALA A 58 -15.47 -15.47 -17.18
N TRP A 59 -15.03 -14.65 -16.22
CA TRP A 59 -15.82 -14.36 -15.01
C TRP A 59 -17.12 -13.62 -15.33
N LEU A 60 -17.11 -12.66 -16.27
CA LEU A 60 -18.32 -11.96 -16.70
C LEU A 60 -19.34 -12.93 -17.34
N PHE A 61 -18.90 -13.84 -18.20
CA PHE A 61 -19.76 -14.88 -18.76
C PHE A 61 -20.33 -15.81 -17.69
N LYS A 62 -19.49 -16.25 -16.74
CA LYS A 62 -19.91 -17.11 -15.62
C LYS A 62 -20.94 -16.43 -14.70
N MET A 63 -20.76 -15.13 -14.42
CA MET A 63 -21.69 -14.36 -13.59
C MET A 63 -23.01 -14.08 -14.31
N ARG A 64 -22.97 -13.80 -15.62
CA ARG A 64 -24.18 -13.56 -16.43
C ARG A 64 -24.98 -14.84 -16.64
N GLY A 65 -24.29 -15.96 -16.86
CA GLY A 65 -24.92 -17.24 -17.20
C GLY A 65 -25.42 -17.30 -18.65
N PRO A 66 -26.11 -18.41 -19.01
CA PRO A 66 -26.63 -18.62 -20.35
C PRO A 66 -27.79 -17.65 -20.66
N MET A 67 -27.88 -17.25 -21.92
CA MET A 67 -28.91 -16.38 -22.48
C MET A 67 -29.77 -17.16 -23.48
N ILE A 68 -31.00 -16.67 -23.70
CA ILE A 68 -31.88 -17.21 -24.73
C ILE A 68 -31.30 -16.84 -26.10
N SER A 69 -31.09 -17.86 -26.95
CA SER A 69 -30.59 -17.62 -28.31
C SER A 69 -31.65 -16.93 -29.19
N PRO A 70 -31.23 -16.18 -30.23
CA PRO A 70 -32.16 -15.57 -31.16
C PRO A 70 -32.93 -16.63 -31.96
N LYS A 71 -34.20 -16.38 -32.23
CA LYS A 71 -35.06 -17.30 -33.00
C LYS A 71 -34.86 -17.21 -34.51
N ASP A 72 -34.09 -16.21 -34.96
CA ASP A 72 -33.87 -15.86 -36.38
C ASP A 72 -32.80 -16.74 -37.05
N VAL A 73 -32.02 -17.49 -36.26
CA VAL A 73 -30.95 -18.37 -36.73
C VAL A 73 -31.24 -19.80 -36.28
N ILE A 74 -31.23 -20.75 -37.23
CA ILE A 74 -31.44 -22.17 -36.98
C ILE A 74 -30.28 -22.96 -37.58
N ILE A 75 -29.85 -23.99 -36.87
CA ILE A 75 -28.83 -24.93 -37.37
C ILE A 75 -29.53 -26.20 -37.84
N VAL A 76 -29.19 -26.65 -39.05
CA VAL A 76 -29.47 -28.00 -39.54
C VAL A 76 -28.17 -28.79 -39.46
N ASN A 77 -28.11 -29.67 -38.47
CA ASN A 77 -26.89 -30.36 -38.09
C ASN A 77 -26.75 -31.69 -38.82
N ILE A 78 -25.59 -31.92 -39.44
CA ILE A 78 -25.24 -33.22 -40.02
C ILE A 78 -24.55 -34.04 -38.95
N ASP A 79 -25.30 -34.98 -38.40
CA ASP A 79 -24.92 -35.81 -37.27
C ASP A 79 -24.96 -37.31 -37.60
N LYS A 80 -24.50 -38.12 -36.64
CA LYS A 80 -24.31 -39.56 -36.82
C LYS A 80 -25.66 -40.25 -36.95
N SER A 81 -26.65 -39.79 -36.18
CA SER A 81 -28.05 -40.21 -36.31
C SER A 81 -28.60 -39.97 -37.72
N SER A 82 -28.23 -38.86 -38.36
CA SER A 82 -28.65 -38.59 -39.74
C SER A 82 -28.04 -39.57 -40.73
N ALA A 83 -26.75 -39.93 -40.57
CA ALA A 83 -26.11 -40.96 -41.40
C ALA A 83 -26.82 -42.31 -41.23
N GLU A 84 -27.06 -42.73 -39.99
CA GLU A 84 -27.68 -44.01 -39.65
C GLU A 84 -29.13 -44.12 -40.19
N ILE A 85 -29.95 -43.11 -39.95
CA ILE A 85 -31.38 -43.11 -40.33
C ILE A 85 -31.57 -43.01 -41.84
N LEU A 86 -30.68 -42.28 -42.54
CA LEU A 86 -30.73 -42.14 -44.00
C LEU A 86 -29.97 -43.26 -44.72
N HIS A 87 -29.35 -44.20 -43.98
CA HIS A 87 -28.50 -45.26 -44.52
C HIS A 87 -27.35 -44.74 -45.41
N LEU A 88 -26.73 -43.64 -44.98
CA LEU A 88 -25.60 -43.00 -45.64
C LEU A 88 -24.26 -43.33 -44.94
N PRO A 89 -23.11 -43.15 -45.61
CA PRO A 89 -21.80 -43.30 -44.97
C PRO A 89 -21.66 -42.42 -43.72
N GLU A 90 -20.91 -42.88 -42.71
CA GLU A 90 -20.65 -42.08 -41.49
C GLU A 90 -19.92 -40.76 -41.81
N ASP A 91 -19.07 -40.79 -42.83
CA ASP A 91 -18.35 -39.64 -43.37
C ASP A 91 -19.30 -38.81 -44.27
N PRO A 92 -19.74 -37.63 -43.82
CA PRO A 92 -20.70 -36.82 -44.55
C PRO A 92 -20.12 -36.17 -45.78
N GLU A 93 -18.79 -36.09 -45.89
CA GLU A 93 -18.22 -35.68 -47.15
C GLU A 93 -18.76 -36.62 -48.19
N LYS A 94 -18.72 -37.95 -48.04
CA LYS A 94 -19.14 -38.95 -49.05
C LYS A 94 -20.63 -38.98 -49.39
N TRP A 95 -21.47 -38.14 -48.81
CA TRP A 95 -22.90 -38.14 -49.09
C TRP A 95 -23.20 -37.68 -50.53
N PRO A 96 -24.18 -38.30 -51.23
CA PRO A 96 -24.59 -37.86 -52.56
C PRO A 96 -25.17 -36.44 -52.53
N ARG A 97 -24.83 -35.60 -53.52
CA ARG A 97 -25.30 -34.20 -53.53
C ARG A 97 -26.81 -34.05 -53.67
N SER A 98 -27.50 -35.07 -54.18
CA SER A 98 -28.97 -35.14 -54.22
C SER A 98 -29.62 -34.91 -52.86
N TYR A 99 -29.04 -35.40 -51.76
CA TYR A 99 -29.61 -35.20 -50.42
C TYR A 99 -29.56 -33.73 -49.97
N TYR A 100 -28.50 -33.01 -50.34
CA TYR A 100 -28.42 -31.57 -50.10
C TYR A 100 -29.41 -30.81 -51.01
N ALA A 101 -29.61 -31.26 -52.25
CA ALA A 101 -30.61 -30.70 -53.15
C ALA A 101 -32.03 -30.87 -52.60
N ASP A 102 -32.37 -32.07 -52.13
CA ASP A 102 -33.67 -32.39 -51.51
C ASP A 102 -33.90 -31.55 -50.24
N LEU A 103 -32.85 -31.37 -49.42
CA LEU A 103 -32.91 -30.49 -48.26
C LEU A 103 -33.25 -29.04 -48.69
N ILE A 104 -32.53 -28.51 -49.68
CA ILE A 104 -32.76 -27.14 -50.18
C ILE A 104 -34.19 -26.98 -50.70
N GLU A 105 -34.67 -27.92 -51.51
CA GLU A 105 -36.03 -27.88 -52.05
C GLU A 105 -37.08 -27.90 -50.92
N LYS A 106 -36.88 -28.76 -49.91
CA LYS A 106 -37.80 -28.87 -48.77
C LYS A 106 -37.77 -27.63 -47.87
N LEU A 107 -36.59 -27.06 -47.63
CA LEU A 107 -36.44 -25.81 -46.89
C LEU A 107 -37.10 -24.64 -47.66
N ASN A 108 -36.86 -24.53 -48.96
CA ASN A 108 -37.39 -23.44 -49.79
C ASN A 108 -38.92 -23.42 -49.86
N ARG A 109 -39.61 -24.56 -49.68
CA ARG A 109 -41.08 -24.61 -49.53
C ARG A 109 -41.60 -23.80 -48.33
N GLN A 110 -40.77 -23.56 -47.31
CA GLN A 110 -41.12 -22.74 -46.15
C GLN A 110 -40.66 -21.28 -46.25
N ASN A 111 -40.07 -20.89 -47.39
CA ASN A 111 -39.57 -19.53 -47.66
C ASN A 111 -38.61 -18.99 -46.58
N PRO A 112 -37.44 -19.64 -46.37
CA PRO A 112 -36.40 -19.11 -45.50
C PRO A 112 -35.74 -17.88 -46.11
N ALA A 113 -35.23 -17.00 -45.27
CA ALA A 113 -34.48 -15.85 -45.75
C ALA A 113 -33.19 -16.31 -46.42
N LEU A 114 -32.38 -17.13 -45.76
CA LEU A 114 -31.13 -17.65 -46.33
C LEU A 114 -30.86 -19.07 -45.86
N ILE A 115 -30.16 -19.83 -46.69
CA ILE A 115 -29.60 -21.15 -46.34
C ILE A 115 -28.10 -21.09 -46.60
N ALA A 116 -27.30 -21.22 -45.56
CA ALA A 116 -25.85 -21.11 -45.62
C ALA A 116 -25.21 -22.46 -45.28
N PHE A 117 -24.44 -23.01 -46.21
CA PHE A 117 -23.73 -24.27 -46.01
C PHE A 117 -22.32 -23.99 -45.47
N ASN A 118 -22.10 -24.29 -44.19
CA ASN A 118 -20.79 -24.35 -43.56
C ASN A 118 -20.13 -25.71 -43.86
N ILE A 119 -20.07 -26.06 -45.15
CA ILE A 119 -19.51 -27.30 -45.69
C ILE A 119 -18.75 -26.92 -46.95
N TYR A 120 -17.59 -27.55 -47.14
CA TYR A 120 -16.77 -27.30 -48.32
C TYR A 120 -17.12 -28.27 -49.46
N PHE A 121 -17.39 -27.72 -50.64
CA PHE A 121 -17.74 -28.48 -51.86
C PHE A 121 -16.63 -28.37 -52.91
N GLY A 122 -15.39 -28.78 -52.57
CA GLY A 122 -14.21 -28.55 -53.39
C GLY A 122 -13.89 -29.56 -54.49
N GLU A 123 -14.48 -30.75 -54.44
CA GLU A 123 -14.19 -31.84 -55.37
C GLU A 123 -15.42 -32.19 -56.21
N ASP A 124 -15.20 -32.34 -57.53
CA ASP A 124 -16.18 -32.90 -58.45
C ASP A 124 -16.42 -34.37 -58.10
N ARG A 125 -17.67 -34.83 -58.19
CA ARG A 125 -17.99 -36.21 -57.85
C ARG A 125 -18.78 -36.91 -58.93
N ASP A 126 -20.05 -36.56 -59.00
CA ASP A 126 -21.00 -37.14 -59.91
C ASP A 126 -21.73 -35.97 -60.57
N SER A 127 -21.50 -35.80 -61.87
CA SER A 127 -21.94 -34.62 -62.61
C SER A 127 -23.45 -34.41 -62.51
N ASP A 128 -24.23 -35.49 -62.45
CA ASP A 128 -25.69 -35.43 -62.37
C ASP A 128 -26.15 -34.95 -60.99
N ASN A 129 -25.54 -35.45 -59.92
CA ASN A 129 -25.80 -34.99 -58.55
C ASN A 129 -25.32 -33.55 -58.33
N ASP A 130 -24.14 -33.18 -58.84
CA ASP A 130 -23.60 -31.81 -58.75
C ASP A 130 -24.50 -30.81 -59.51
N ALA A 131 -24.96 -31.16 -60.72
CA ALA A 131 -25.90 -30.37 -61.49
C ALA A 131 -27.28 -30.27 -60.81
N ARG A 132 -27.76 -31.35 -60.18
CA ARG A 132 -29.02 -31.34 -59.43
C ARG A 132 -28.95 -30.38 -58.24
N LEU A 133 -27.86 -30.41 -57.47
CA LEU A 133 -27.66 -29.48 -56.36
C LEU A 133 -27.59 -28.03 -56.85
N ALA A 134 -26.83 -27.77 -57.91
CA ALA A 134 -26.75 -26.43 -58.52
C ALA A 134 -28.13 -25.91 -58.96
N LYS A 135 -28.96 -26.77 -59.57
CA LYS A 135 -30.32 -26.41 -59.97
C LYS A 135 -31.21 -26.06 -58.77
N ALA A 136 -31.13 -26.83 -57.69
CA ALA A 136 -31.87 -26.53 -56.46
C ALA A 136 -31.43 -25.21 -55.83
N MET A 137 -30.13 -24.91 -55.85
CA MET A 137 -29.57 -23.64 -55.36
C MET A 137 -30.04 -22.45 -56.20
N ALA A 138 -29.93 -22.55 -57.52
CA ALA A 138 -30.32 -21.50 -58.46
C ALA A 138 -31.83 -21.20 -58.42
N ALA A 139 -32.66 -22.20 -58.12
CA ALA A 139 -34.10 -22.02 -57.94
C ALA A 139 -34.45 -21.21 -56.68
N GLY A 140 -33.68 -21.38 -55.59
CA GLY A 140 -33.92 -20.70 -54.31
C GLY A 140 -33.36 -19.27 -54.24
N LYS A 141 -32.27 -18.98 -54.95
CA LYS A 141 -31.56 -17.68 -54.95
C LYS A 141 -31.25 -17.13 -53.55
N ASN A 142 -30.99 -18.03 -52.61
CA ASN A 142 -30.83 -17.73 -51.18
C ASN A 142 -29.72 -18.57 -50.52
N ILE A 143 -28.84 -19.18 -51.33
CA ILE A 143 -27.83 -20.13 -50.87
C ILE A 143 -26.47 -19.47 -50.76
N ILE A 144 -25.79 -19.62 -49.63
CA ILE A 144 -24.40 -19.18 -49.43
C ILE A 144 -23.54 -20.40 -49.14
N LEU A 145 -22.37 -20.50 -49.77
CA LEU A 145 -21.45 -21.60 -49.56
C LEU A 145 -20.19 -21.16 -48.81
N SER A 146 -19.65 -22.06 -47.99
CA SER A 146 -18.33 -21.87 -47.40
C SER A 146 -17.26 -22.23 -48.43
N ASN A 147 -16.19 -21.44 -48.49
CA ASN A 147 -14.98 -21.77 -49.22
C ASN A 147 -13.80 -21.93 -48.26
N TYR A 148 -12.71 -22.52 -48.75
CA TYR A 148 -11.59 -22.88 -47.90
C TYR A 148 -10.44 -21.88 -48.04
N LEU A 149 -9.82 -21.47 -46.94
CA LEU A 149 -8.64 -20.61 -46.96
C LEU A 149 -7.39 -21.43 -46.65
N LYS A 150 -6.60 -21.74 -47.69
CA LYS A 150 -5.38 -22.56 -47.55
C LYS A 150 -4.15 -21.68 -47.41
N GLN A 151 -3.34 -21.96 -46.39
CA GLN A 151 -2.08 -21.27 -46.15
C GLN A 151 -0.94 -21.98 -46.89
N TYR A 152 -0.15 -21.21 -47.62
CA TYR A 152 1.02 -21.67 -48.35
C TYR A 152 2.27 -21.01 -47.76
N THR A 153 3.35 -21.78 -47.69
CA THR A 153 4.66 -21.30 -47.23
C THR A 153 5.67 -21.51 -48.34
N ILE A 154 6.28 -20.43 -48.82
CA ILE A 154 7.35 -20.46 -49.82
C ILE A 154 8.66 -20.13 -49.10
N PRO A 155 9.68 -20.99 -49.15
CA PRO A 155 11.01 -20.64 -48.64
C PRO A 155 11.58 -19.50 -49.48
N ALA A 156 12.06 -18.43 -48.83
CA ALA A 156 12.77 -17.36 -49.53
C ALA A 156 14.11 -17.91 -50.06
N ALA A 157 14.32 -17.83 -51.38
CA ALA A 157 15.57 -18.29 -51.99
C ALA A 157 16.78 -17.59 -51.34
N GLY A 158 17.67 -18.38 -50.70
CA GLY A 158 18.90 -17.89 -50.09
C GLY A 158 18.78 -17.33 -48.66
N SER A 159 17.63 -17.47 -48.00
CA SER A 159 17.40 -16.99 -46.62
C SER A 159 16.68 -18.04 -45.76
N PHE A 160 16.89 -18.02 -44.44
CA PHE A 160 16.10 -18.80 -43.47
C PHE A 160 14.66 -18.26 -43.28
N SER A 161 14.27 -17.21 -44.02
CA SER A 161 12.94 -16.60 -43.92
C SER A 161 11.92 -17.32 -44.81
N GLU A 162 10.79 -17.71 -44.22
CA GLU A 162 9.64 -18.27 -44.93
C GLU A 162 8.62 -17.16 -45.29
N PHE A 163 8.18 -17.09 -46.54
CA PHE A 163 7.04 -16.27 -46.94
C PHE A 163 5.74 -17.05 -46.79
N ARG A 164 4.80 -16.53 -46.01
CA ARG A 164 3.47 -17.13 -45.83
C ARG A 164 2.42 -16.30 -46.54
N TYR A 165 1.63 -16.93 -47.39
CA TYR A 165 0.46 -16.30 -48.02
C TYR A 165 -0.74 -17.24 -47.93
N GLU A 166 -1.94 -16.66 -48.04
CA GLU A 166 -3.20 -17.40 -48.00
C GLU A 166 -3.86 -17.34 -49.37
N ARG A 167 -4.46 -18.44 -49.81
CA ARG A 167 -5.22 -18.51 -51.06
C ARG A 167 -6.58 -19.14 -50.79
N ILE A 168 -7.61 -18.52 -51.34
CA ILE A 168 -8.98 -19.02 -51.32
C ILE A 168 -9.10 -20.17 -52.32
N ILE A 169 -9.75 -21.25 -51.89
CA ILE A 169 -10.12 -22.38 -52.72
C ILE A 169 -11.64 -22.41 -52.77
N ASP A 170 -12.19 -22.04 -53.91
CA ASP A 170 -13.63 -21.97 -54.13
C ASP A 170 -14.26 -23.36 -54.25
N PRO A 171 -15.60 -23.44 -54.10
CA PRO A 171 -16.34 -24.64 -54.47
C PRO A 171 -16.20 -24.97 -55.95
N ILE A 172 -16.61 -26.17 -56.35
CA ILE A 172 -16.69 -26.54 -57.77
C ILE A 172 -17.48 -25.50 -58.56
N PHE A 173 -17.04 -25.23 -59.78
CA PHE A 173 -17.50 -24.10 -60.60
C PHE A 173 -19.03 -24.01 -60.73
N VAL A 174 -19.69 -25.16 -60.92
CA VAL A 174 -21.14 -25.26 -61.12
C VAL A 174 -21.91 -24.83 -59.85
N LEU A 175 -21.38 -25.14 -58.66
CA LEU A 175 -22.00 -24.75 -57.39
C LEU A 175 -21.67 -23.31 -57.01
N ASP A 176 -20.44 -22.85 -57.23
CA ASP A 176 -20.04 -21.46 -56.99
C ASP A 176 -20.86 -20.47 -57.85
N HIS A 177 -21.16 -20.82 -59.11
CA HIS A 177 -22.03 -20.00 -59.98
C HIS A 177 -23.50 -20.01 -59.56
N ALA A 178 -23.98 -21.10 -58.96
CA ALA A 178 -25.35 -21.21 -58.48
C ALA A 178 -25.59 -20.57 -57.10
N ALA A 179 -24.51 -20.28 -56.36
CA ALA A 179 -24.57 -19.68 -55.04
C ALA A 179 -24.79 -18.16 -55.11
N LEU A 180 -25.49 -17.62 -54.12
CA LEU A 180 -25.64 -16.18 -53.90
C LEU A 180 -24.30 -15.51 -53.54
N GLY A 181 -23.40 -16.29 -52.91
CA GLY A 181 -22.05 -15.88 -52.56
C GLY A 181 -21.27 -17.01 -51.89
N THR A 182 -19.95 -16.85 -51.87
CA THR A 182 -18.99 -17.74 -51.22
C THR A 182 -18.12 -16.94 -50.26
N ALA A 183 -17.80 -17.52 -49.10
CA ALA A 183 -16.92 -16.86 -48.13
C ALA A 183 -16.25 -17.86 -47.18
N PRO A 184 -15.02 -17.55 -46.71
CA PRO A 184 -14.29 -18.49 -45.86
C PRO A 184 -14.65 -18.25 -44.40
N PHE A 185 -14.51 -19.27 -43.57
CA PHE A 185 -14.67 -19.14 -42.13
C PHE A 185 -13.38 -19.38 -41.33
N PRO A 186 -12.36 -18.50 -41.50
CA PRO A 186 -11.16 -18.58 -40.68
C PRO A 186 -11.46 -18.03 -39.27
N LEU A 187 -10.93 -18.69 -38.24
CA LEU A 187 -11.02 -18.23 -36.85
C LEU A 187 -9.64 -17.78 -36.34
N PRO A 188 -9.57 -16.69 -35.55
CA PRO A 188 -8.33 -16.25 -34.93
C PRO A 188 -7.80 -17.30 -33.94
N LYS A 189 -6.53 -17.68 -34.09
CA LYS A 189 -5.81 -18.55 -33.15
C LYS A 189 -5.22 -17.71 -32.02
N THR A 190 -6.07 -17.12 -31.19
CA THR A 190 -5.64 -16.23 -30.09
C THR A 190 -5.55 -16.93 -28.74
N SER A 191 -6.37 -17.95 -28.49
CA SER A 191 -6.36 -18.70 -27.21
C SER A 191 -6.88 -20.14 -27.37
N SER A 192 -6.94 -20.89 -26.27
CA SER A 192 -7.60 -22.20 -26.20
C SER A 192 -9.13 -22.10 -26.34
N THR A 193 -9.72 -20.92 -26.09
CA THR A 193 -11.15 -20.64 -26.21
C THR A 193 -11.44 -19.69 -27.38
N VAL A 194 -12.51 -19.96 -28.11
CA VAL A 194 -12.92 -19.14 -29.25
C VAL A 194 -13.65 -17.90 -28.74
N LYS A 195 -12.93 -16.79 -28.62
CA LYS A 195 -13.47 -15.50 -28.11
C LYS A 195 -13.78 -14.49 -29.18
N GLN A 196 -13.14 -14.62 -30.34
CA GLN A 196 -13.28 -13.67 -31.43
C GLN A 196 -13.51 -14.40 -32.76
N PHE A 197 -14.13 -13.70 -33.70
CA PHE A 197 -14.15 -14.08 -35.12
C PHE A 197 -13.71 -12.90 -35.97
N TRP A 198 -13.03 -13.18 -37.07
CA TRP A 198 -12.72 -12.16 -38.06
C TRP A 198 -14.01 -11.77 -38.80
N ALA A 199 -14.33 -10.49 -38.84
CA ALA A 199 -15.33 -9.93 -39.74
C ALA A 199 -14.79 -9.84 -41.17
N TYR A 200 -13.55 -9.36 -41.31
CA TYR A 200 -12.85 -9.22 -42.58
C TYR A 200 -11.43 -9.80 -42.48
N LYS A 201 -10.96 -10.47 -43.53
CA LYS A 201 -9.65 -11.14 -43.57
C LYS A 201 -8.69 -10.38 -44.48
N LYS A 202 -7.98 -9.40 -43.91
CA LYS A 202 -7.02 -8.54 -44.63
C LYS A 202 -5.93 -9.30 -45.38
N SER A 203 -5.40 -10.38 -44.81
CA SER A 203 -4.37 -11.20 -45.45
C SER A 203 -4.84 -11.94 -46.71
N ALA A 204 -6.16 -12.00 -46.94
CA ALA A 204 -6.78 -12.61 -48.11
C ALA A 204 -7.49 -11.56 -49.01
N GLY A 205 -7.09 -10.29 -48.94
CA GLY A 205 -7.66 -9.21 -49.77
C GLY A 205 -8.85 -8.49 -49.14
N ASP A 206 -8.90 -8.41 -47.80
CA ASP A 206 -9.96 -7.74 -47.03
C ASP A 206 -11.37 -8.29 -47.29
N ILE A 207 -11.44 -9.59 -47.54
CA ILE A 207 -12.68 -10.28 -47.84
C ILE A 207 -13.53 -10.48 -46.58
N PRO A 208 -14.87 -10.35 -46.65
CA PRO A 208 -15.76 -10.68 -45.56
C PRO A 208 -15.74 -12.18 -45.29
N THR A 209 -15.81 -12.56 -44.01
CA THR A 209 -15.90 -13.96 -43.60
C THR A 209 -17.32 -14.50 -43.73
N PHE A 210 -17.46 -15.83 -43.67
CA PHE A 210 -18.72 -16.53 -43.83
C PHE A 210 -19.88 -15.96 -42.97
N PRO A 211 -19.74 -15.70 -41.66
CA PRO A 211 -20.83 -15.08 -40.88
C PRO A 211 -21.20 -13.68 -41.35
N VAL A 212 -20.23 -12.88 -41.78
CA VAL A 212 -20.46 -11.52 -42.28
C VAL A 212 -21.18 -11.56 -43.61
N THR A 213 -20.77 -12.43 -44.53
CA THR A 213 -21.43 -12.62 -45.82
C THR A 213 -22.89 -13.07 -45.64
N VAL A 214 -23.13 -14.04 -44.75
CA VAL A 214 -24.50 -14.48 -44.40
C VAL A 214 -25.33 -13.33 -43.83
N PHE A 215 -24.78 -12.58 -42.88
CA PHE A 215 -25.47 -11.43 -42.29
C PHE A 215 -25.77 -10.33 -43.31
N GLN A 216 -24.79 -9.95 -44.15
CA GLN A 216 -24.96 -8.90 -45.15
C GLN A 216 -26.03 -9.27 -46.17
N CYS A 217 -25.99 -10.49 -46.72
CA CYS A 217 -27.04 -10.98 -47.61
C CYS A 217 -28.41 -11.00 -46.91
N TYR A 218 -28.47 -11.30 -45.60
CA TYR A 218 -29.72 -11.31 -44.85
C TYR A 218 -30.31 -9.90 -44.71
N VAL A 219 -29.47 -8.93 -44.35
CA VAL A 219 -29.85 -7.51 -44.27
C VAL A 219 -30.35 -7.02 -45.62
N PHE A 220 -29.59 -7.26 -46.69
CA PHE A 220 -29.98 -6.84 -48.04
C PHE A 220 -31.27 -7.53 -48.47
N LYS A 221 -31.45 -8.83 -48.27
CA LYS A 221 -32.72 -9.49 -48.60
C LYS A 221 -33.94 -8.90 -47.87
N LYS A 222 -33.78 -8.45 -46.63
CA LYS A 222 -34.87 -7.90 -45.80
C LYS A 222 -35.13 -6.40 -46.02
N ALA A 223 -34.10 -5.65 -46.37
CA ALA A 223 -34.13 -4.18 -46.38
C ALA A 223 -33.56 -3.56 -47.67
N TYR A 224 -33.47 -4.30 -48.79
CA TYR A 224 -32.84 -3.82 -50.02
C TYR A 224 -33.43 -2.49 -50.52
N LEU A 225 -34.76 -2.41 -50.58
CA LEU A 225 -35.45 -1.21 -51.08
C LEU A 225 -35.21 -0.01 -50.16
N GLU A 226 -35.20 -0.22 -48.84
CA GLU A 226 -34.86 0.82 -47.89
C GLU A 226 -33.40 1.27 -48.02
N ILE A 227 -32.47 0.35 -48.25
CA ILE A 227 -31.06 0.66 -48.51
C ILE A 227 -30.93 1.50 -49.78
N LEU A 228 -31.62 1.15 -50.87
CA LEU A 228 -31.63 1.95 -52.10
C LEU A 228 -32.21 3.35 -51.87
N GLN A 229 -33.31 3.48 -51.11
CA GLN A 229 -33.87 4.79 -50.77
C GLN A 229 -32.90 5.68 -49.98
N LEU A 230 -32.13 5.08 -49.07
CA LEU A 230 -31.11 5.79 -48.31
C LEU A 230 -29.92 6.16 -49.20
N LEU A 231 -29.47 5.24 -50.08
CA LEU A 231 -28.40 5.50 -51.04
C LEU A 231 -28.80 6.58 -52.05
N GLN A 232 -30.05 6.62 -52.50
CA GLN A 232 -30.55 7.66 -53.40
C GLN A 232 -30.40 9.07 -52.82
N GLN A 233 -30.53 9.21 -51.50
CA GLN A 233 -30.35 10.49 -50.81
C GLN A 233 -28.87 10.84 -50.56
N LEU A 234 -28.01 9.82 -50.49
CA LEU A 234 -26.61 9.96 -50.12
C LEU A 234 -25.68 10.04 -51.34
N ASP A 235 -25.82 9.10 -52.27
CA ASP A 235 -25.08 8.99 -53.53
C ASP A 235 -26.03 8.48 -54.64
N PRO A 236 -26.73 9.40 -55.34
CA PRO A 236 -27.62 9.05 -56.45
C PRO A 236 -26.90 8.35 -57.62
N ILE A 237 -25.60 8.59 -57.80
CA ILE A 237 -24.83 8.01 -58.90
C ILE A 237 -24.62 6.53 -58.60
N LEU A 238 -24.18 6.20 -57.38
CA LEU A 238 -24.02 4.81 -56.96
C LEU A 238 -25.34 4.04 -57.06
N GLU A 239 -26.44 4.62 -56.56
CA GLU A 239 -27.77 4.01 -56.61
C GLU A 239 -28.19 3.65 -58.04
N SER A 240 -27.97 4.55 -59.00
CA SER A 240 -28.32 4.32 -60.42
C SER A 240 -27.58 3.15 -61.07
N THR A 241 -26.48 2.67 -60.48
CA THR A 241 -25.71 1.50 -60.98
C THR A 241 -26.17 0.17 -60.39
N LEU A 242 -27.12 0.18 -59.46
CA LEU A 242 -27.57 -1.00 -58.72
C LEU A 242 -28.88 -1.58 -59.30
N PRO A 243 -29.09 -2.91 -59.20
CA PRO A 243 -30.38 -3.52 -59.58
C PRO A 243 -31.55 -2.97 -58.77
N ALA A 244 -32.75 -2.94 -59.35
CA ALA A 244 -33.94 -2.39 -58.68
C ALA A 244 -34.50 -3.29 -57.57
N THR A 245 -34.24 -4.60 -57.63
CA THR A 245 -34.73 -5.60 -56.67
C THR A 245 -33.62 -6.55 -56.23
N PHE A 246 -33.78 -7.13 -55.04
CA PHE A 246 -32.84 -8.15 -54.55
C PHE A 246 -32.89 -9.43 -55.42
N GLU A 247 -34.03 -9.74 -56.02
CA GLU A 247 -34.20 -10.90 -56.90
C GLU A 247 -33.39 -10.77 -58.19
N GLN A 248 -33.27 -9.55 -58.75
CA GLN A 248 -32.39 -9.24 -59.88
C GLN A 248 -30.92 -9.32 -59.47
N LEU A 249 -30.58 -8.73 -58.32
CA LEU A 249 -29.25 -8.82 -57.72
C LEU A 249 -28.81 -10.28 -57.58
N ALA A 250 -29.70 -11.16 -57.10
CA ALA A 250 -29.42 -12.56 -56.86
C ALA A 250 -29.39 -13.44 -58.13
N SER A 251 -29.89 -12.96 -59.27
CA SER A 251 -29.89 -13.73 -60.54
C SER A 251 -28.86 -13.28 -61.56
N GLU A 252 -28.54 -11.99 -61.60
CA GLU A 252 -27.67 -11.42 -62.64
C GLU A 252 -26.25 -11.18 -62.13
N TYR A 253 -26.07 -11.11 -60.80
CA TYR A 253 -24.79 -10.78 -60.16
C TYR A 253 -24.51 -11.70 -58.98
N LYS A 254 -23.25 -11.85 -58.59
CA LYS A 254 -22.93 -12.37 -57.26
C LYS A 254 -23.27 -11.28 -56.24
N ALA A 255 -24.34 -11.47 -55.46
CA ALA A 255 -24.87 -10.46 -54.56
C ALA A 255 -23.79 -9.87 -53.61
N ILE A 256 -22.85 -10.71 -53.18
CA ILE A 256 -21.75 -10.29 -52.31
C ILE A 256 -20.80 -9.27 -52.97
N GLU A 257 -20.53 -9.37 -54.26
CA GLU A 257 -19.65 -8.44 -54.98
C GLU A 257 -20.27 -7.04 -55.06
N ILE A 258 -21.58 -6.97 -55.31
CA ILE A 258 -22.31 -5.71 -55.33
C ILE A 258 -22.39 -5.10 -53.92
N ILE A 259 -22.65 -5.92 -52.91
CA ILE A 259 -22.63 -5.48 -51.50
C ILE A 259 -21.26 -4.91 -51.14
N GLN A 260 -20.17 -5.57 -51.52
CA GLN A 260 -18.80 -5.08 -51.29
C GLN A 260 -18.52 -3.78 -52.05
N LYS A 261 -19.04 -3.63 -53.27
CA LYS A 261 -18.93 -2.39 -54.05
C LYS A 261 -19.63 -1.22 -53.34
N ILE A 262 -20.84 -1.45 -52.81
CA ILE A 262 -21.57 -0.46 -52.01
C ILE A 262 -20.76 -0.08 -50.77
N GLN A 263 -20.22 -1.08 -50.05
CA GLN A 263 -19.42 -0.83 -48.85
C GLN A 263 -18.15 -0.04 -49.14
N SER A 264 -17.45 -0.41 -50.21
CA SER A 264 -16.23 0.28 -50.64
C SER A 264 -16.52 1.74 -50.99
N ALA A 265 -17.63 2.01 -51.67
CA ALA A 265 -18.08 3.38 -51.96
C ALA A 265 -18.40 4.17 -50.68
N LEU A 266 -19.11 3.55 -49.73
CA LEU A 266 -19.46 4.18 -48.45
C LEU A 266 -18.26 4.41 -47.53
N ALA A 267 -17.23 3.56 -47.60
CA ALA A 267 -16.05 3.62 -46.72
C ALA A 267 -15.07 4.74 -47.11
N ILE A 268 -15.09 5.22 -48.36
CA ILE A 268 -14.19 6.28 -48.86
C ILE A 268 -14.47 7.62 -48.16
N GLU A 269 -15.72 7.88 -47.78
CA GLU A 269 -16.16 9.14 -47.18
C GLU A 269 -16.71 8.94 -45.77
N THR A 270 -15.91 9.21 -44.74
CA THR A 270 -16.32 9.03 -43.33
C THR A 270 -17.58 9.83 -42.96
N LYS A 271 -17.80 10.98 -43.61
CA LYS A 271 -19.02 11.80 -43.47
C LYS A 271 -20.28 11.08 -43.94
N SER A 272 -20.16 10.19 -44.92
CA SER A 272 -21.29 9.48 -45.52
C SER A 272 -21.88 8.44 -44.57
N LEU A 273 -21.05 7.80 -43.73
CA LEU A 273 -21.52 6.90 -42.67
C LEU A 273 -22.25 7.62 -41.52
N GLU A 274 -21.87 8.85 -41.17
CA GLU A 274 -22.58 9.66 -40.16
C GLU A 274 -23.91 10.20 -40.71
N GLN A 275 -23.91 10.63 -41.97
CA GLN A 275 -25.12 11.05 -42.67
C GLN A 275 -26.10 9.89 -42.78
N LEU A 276 -25.64 8.69 -43.13
CA LEU A 276 -26.48 7.50 -43.25
C LEU A 276 -27.15 7.11 -41.92
N ASP A 277 -26.43 7.21 -40.79
CA ASP A 277 -27.02 7.03 -39.45
C ASP A 277 -28.13 8.06 -39.18
N SER A 278 -27.91 9.32 -39.55
CA SER A 278 -28.88 10.40 -39.35
C SER A 278 -30.14 10.23 -40.23
N LEU A 279 -29.96 9.73 -41.46
CA LEU A 279 -31.06 9.43 -42.39
C LEU A 279 -31.87 8.24 -41.89
N LEU A 280 -31.19 7.16 -41.48
CA LEU A 280 -31.84 5.97 -40.93
C LEU A 280 -32.68 6.30 -39.68
N ALA A 281 -32.16 7.17 -38.80
CA ALA A 281 -32.89 7.62 -37.60
C ALA A 281 -34.16 8.41 -37.92
N ARG A 282 -34.25 9.04 -39.09
CA ARG A 282 -35.39 9.87 -39.52
C ARG A 282 -36.38 9.15 -40.43
N ALA A 283 -35.97 8.04 -41.05
CA ALA A 283 -36.72 7.40 -42.12
C ALA A 283 -37.98 6.64 -41.67
N GLY A 284 -38.17 6.40 -40.36
CA GLY A 284 -39.41 5.84 -39.82
C GLY A 284 -39.70 4.38 -40.21
N TYR A 285 -38.68 3.60 -40.58
CA TYR A 285 -38.81 2.20 -40.95
C TYR A 285 -39.21 1.29 -39.76
N SER A 286 -39.72 0.09 -40.07
CA SER A 286 -40.08 -0.92 -39.06
C SER A 286 -38.91 -1.22 -38.11
N SER A 287 -39.22 -1.56 -36.86
CA SER A 287 -38.21 -1.84 -35.82
C SER A 287 -37.19 -2.92 -36.23
N GLU A 288 -37.62 -3.97 -36.94
CA GLU A 288 -36.74 -5.02 -37.45
C GLU A 288 -35.74 -4.49 -38.48
N LYS A 289 -36.22 -3.81 -39.51
CA LYS A 289 -35.37 -3.25 -40.58
C LYS A 289 -34.41 -2.19 -40.04
N THR A 290 -34.88 -1.30 -39.17
CA THR A 290 -34.04 -0.30 -38.51
C THR A 290 -32.92 -0.95 -37.70
N ARG A 291 -33.24 -2.00 -36.92
CA ARG A 291 -32.23 -2.76 -36.16
C ARG A 291 -31.20 -3.43 -37.07
N LEU A 292 -31.64 -4.08 -38.14
CA LEU A 292 -30.74 -4.76 -39.09
C LEU A 292 -29.81 -3.79 -39.81
N MET A 293 -30.33 -2.66 -40.27
CA MET A 293 -29.51 -1.62 -40.89
C MET A 293 -28.56 -0.97 -39.89
N GLN A 294 -28.99 -0.69 -38.65
CA GLN A 294 -28.10 -0.20 -37.59
C GLN A 294 -26.99 -1.20 -37.26
N ALA A 295 -27.29 -2.50 -37.24
CA ALA A 295 -26.29 -3.54 -37.06
C ALA A 295 -25.29 -3.57 -38.23
N TRP A 296 -25.77 -3.43 -39.47
CA TRP A 296 -24.92 -3.35 -40.65
C TRP A 296 -24.02 -2.11 -40.63
N LEU A 297 -24.55 -0.94 -40.30
CA LEU A 297 -23.74 0.29 -40.13
C LEU A 297 -22.73 0.17 -38.99
N SER A 298 -23.12 -0.47 -37.88
CA SER A 298 -22.21 -0.74 -36.76
C SER A 298 -21.06 -1.66 -37.18
N LEU A 299 -21.33 -2.67 -38.02
CA LEU A 299 -20.31 -3.56 -38.57
C LEU A 299 -19.32 -2.81 -39.46
N LEU A 300 -19.77 -1.90 -40.32
CA LEU A 300 -18.89 -1.09 -41.18
C LEU A 300 -17.95 -0.15 -40.40
N LYS A 301 -18.34 0.24 -39.18
CA LYS A 301 -17.54 1.07 -38.27
C LYS A 301 -16.65 0.25 -37.33
N SER A 302 -16.79 -1.07 -37.34
CA SER A 302 -16.12 -1.97 -36.39
C SER A 302 -14.74 -2.39 -36.89
N PRO A 303 -13.83 -2.82 -35.99
CA PRO A 303 -12.55 -3.42 -36.38
C PRO A 303 -12.75 -4.77 -37.10
N ASP A 304 -11.70 -5.23 -37.78
CA ASP A 304 -11.71 -6.48 -38.56
C ASP A 304 -11.98 -7.75 -37.72
N SER A 305 -11.84 -7.69 -36.40
CA SER A 305 -12.10 -8.79 -35.47
C SER A 305 -13.14 -8.38 -34.44
N LEU A 306 -14.15 -9.24 -34.23
CA LEU A 306 -15.27 -9.00 -33.32
C LEU A 306 -15.28 -10.05 -32.22
N TYR A 307 -15.68 -9.64 -31.01
CA TYR A 307 -15.82 -10.56 -29.89
C TYR A 307 -17.18 -11.24 -29.88
N PHE A 308 -17.16 -12.55 -29.67
CA PHE A 308 -18.38 -13.32 -29.49
C PHE A 308 -19.10 -12.91 -28.22
N ASN A 309 -20.41 -12.73 -28.33
CA ASN A 309 -21.30 -12.84 -27.20
C ASN A 309 -21.89 -14.25 -27.21
N HIS A 310 -21.28 -15.19 -26.48
CA HIS A 310 -21.74 -16.58 -26.43
C HIS A 310 -23.08 -16.67 -25.72
N TYR A 311 -24.02 -17.45 -26.23
CA TYR A 311 -25.35 -17.59 -25.61
C TYR A 311 -25.38 -18.67 -24.52
N GLY A 312 -24.56 -19.71 -24.61
CA GLY A 312 -24.57 -20.79 -23.64
C GLY A 312 -23.71 -21.96 -24.10
N LYS A 313 -24.00 -23.15 -23.56
CA LYS A 313 -23.39 -24.41 -23.97
C LYS A 313 -23.76 -24.81 -25.41
N GLY A 314 -23.06 -25.79 -25.96
CA GLY A 314 -23.44 -26.39 -27.24
C GLY A 314 -24.91 -26.82 -27.26
N GLY A 315 -25.60 -26.55 -28.37
CA GLY A 315 -27.04 -26.76 -28.54
C GLY A 315 -27.93 -25.62 -28.03
N THR A 316 -27.36 -24.49 -27.59
CA THR A 316 -28.17 -23.32 -27.17
C THR A 316 -28.88 -22.69 -28.36
N ILE A 317 -28.24 -22.64 -29.53
CA ILE A 317 -28.90 -22.25 -30.78
C ILE A 317 -29.81 -23.40 -31.22
N THR A 318 -31.03 -23.08 -31.65
CA THR A 318 -32.00 -24.08 -32.11
C THR A 318 -31.38 -24.94 -33.22
N THR A 319 -31.16 -26.22 -32.89
CA THR A 319 -30.46 -27.17 -33.75
C THR A 319 -31.38 -28.34 -34.08
N LEU A 320 -31.54 -28.63 -35.36
CA LEU A 320 -32.36 -29.73 -35.87
C LEU A 320 -31.46 -30.72 -36.63
N PRO A 321 -31.54 -32.03 -36.35
CA PRO A 321 -30.85 -33.05 -37.14
C PRO A 321 -31.25 -33.01 -38.62
N PHE A 322 -30.29 -33.22 -39.51
CA PHE A 322 -30.48 -33.20 -40.97
C PHE A 322 -31.62 -34.14 -41.43
N HIS A 323 -31.63 -35.37 -40.92
CA HIS A 323 -32.68 -36.35 -41.26
C HIS A 323 -34.08 -35.90 -40.82
N GLN A 324 -34.19 -35.13 -39.72
CA GLN A 324 -35.48 -34.66 -39.22
C GLN A 324 -36.10 -33.65 -40.18
N VAL A 325 -35.29 -32.78 -40.77
CA VAL A 325 -35.73 -31.80 -41.77
C VAL A 325 -36.09 -32.49 -43.08
N LEU A 326 -35.31 -33.48 -43.50
CA LEU A 326 -35.51 -34.17 -44.77
C LEU A 326 -36.72 -35.12 -44.75
N VAL A 327 -36.85 -35.96 -43.72
CA VAL A 327 -37.81 -37.09 -43.70
C VAL A 327 -39.14 -36.72 -43.06
N ARG A 328 -39.18 -35.91 -41.98
CA ARG A 328 -40.46 -35.59 -41.32
C ARG A 328 -41.20 -34.50 -42.07
N ASP A 329 -42.46 -34.75 -42.42
CA ASP A 329 -43.38 -33.73 -42.98
C ASP A 329 -44.13 -32.93 -41.91
N ILE A 330 -43.86 -33.20 -40.62
CA ILE A 330 -44.61 -32.66 -39.46
C ILE A 330 -43.96 -31.39 -38.87
N LEU A 331 -42.90 -30.85 -39.46
CA LEU A 331 -42.33 -29.60 -38.97
C LEU A 331 -43.34 -28.46 -39.18
N ASN A 332 -43.55 -27.65 -38.14
CA ASN A 332 -44.48 -26.52 -38.19
C ASN A 332 -44.14 -25.66 -39.43
N PRO A 333 -45.12 -25.33 -40.30
CA PRO A 333 -44.88 -24.58 -41.55
C PRO A 333 -44.18 -23.22 -41.37
N LYS A 334 -44.16 -22.69 -40.15
CA LYS A 334 -43.51 -21.42 -39.80
C LYS A 334 -42.13 -21.58 -39.15
N THR A 335 -41.57 -22.80 -39.09
CA THR A 335 -40.31 -23.06 -38.38
C THR A 335 -39.16 -22.29 -39.03
N PHE A 336 -39.07 -22.36 -40.36
CA PHE A 336 -37.97 -21.80 -41.15
C PHE A 336 -38.29 -20.48 -41.86
N LYS A 337 -39.57 -20.09 -41.89
CA LYS A 337 -40.02 -18.89 -42.59
C LYS A 337 -39.24 -17.67 -42.13
N ASP A 338 -38.71 -16.91 -43.08
CA ASP A 338 -38.05 -15.63 -42.83
C ASP A 338 -36.74 -15.68 -42.02
N LYS A 339 -36.18 -16.88 -41.77
CA LYS A 339 -34.99 -17.10 -40.94
C LYS A 339 -33.73 -17.45 -41.73
N VAL A 340 -32.58 -17.35 -41.07
CA VAL A 340 -31.29 -17.84 -41.56
C VAL A 340 -31.08 -19.28 -41.09
N ILE A 341 -30.79 -20.16 -42.03
CA ILE A 341 -30.52 -21.58 -41.78
C ILE A 341 -29.05 -21.85 -42.04
N LEU A 342 -28.32 -22.35 -41.05
CA LEU A 342 -26.95 -22.82 -41.25
C LEU A 342 -26.95 -24.34 -41.32
N VAL A 343 -26.41 -24.91 -42.39
CA VAL A 343 -26.24 -26.34 -42.58
C VAL A 343 -24.77 -26.68 -42.42
N GLY A 344 -24.42 -27.62 -41.54
CA GLY A 344 -23.03 -27.98 -41.32
C GLY A 344 -22.85 -29.19 -40.41
N TYR A 345 -21.60 -29.57 -40.18
CA TYR A 345 -21.26 -30.77 -39.43
C TYR A 345 -21.45 -30.60 -37.92
N SER A 346 -21.80 -31.72 -37.28
CA SER A 346 -21.78 -31.87 -35.83
C SER A 346 -20.36 -32.01 -35.31
N GLU A 347 -20.15 -31.72 -34.02
CA GLU A 347 -18.86 -31.82 -33.34
C GLU A 347 -18.16 -33.18 -33.55
N ASN A 348 -18.91 -34.28 -33.56
CA ASN A 348 -18.37 -35.64 -33.55
C ASN A 348 -17.96 -36.17 -34.95
N ILE A 349 -18.12 -35.37 -36.02
CA ILE A 349 -18.04 -35.87 -37.41
C ILE A 349 -17.18 -34.97 -38.31
N GLU A 350 -16.69 -33.81 -37.84
CA GLU A 350 -15.84 -32.93 -38.67
C GLU A 350 -14.56 -33.66 -39.14
N PRO A 351 -14.41 -33.97 -40.45
CA PRO A 351 -13.33 -34.85 -40.95
C PRO A 351 -11.92 -34.27 -40.81
N GLU A 352 -11.80 -32.93 -40.82
CA GLU A 352 -10.52 -32.21 -40.77
C GLU A 352 -10.17 -31.64 -39.39
N LYS A 353 -11.06 -31.74 -38.39
CA LYS A 353 -10.90 -31.08 -37.07
C LYS A 353 -11.20 -32.03 -35.92
N ASN A 354 -10.30 -32.99 -35.67
CA ASN A 354 -10.32 -33.90 -34.52
C ASN A 354 -10.15 -33.23 -33.14
N GLN A 355 -10.27 -31.90 -33.05
CA GLN A 355 -10.20 -31.13 -31.81
C GLN A 355 -11.32 -30.10 -31.90
N GLY A 356 -12.48 -30.44 -31.36
CA GLY A 356 -13.61 -29.51 -31.37
C GLY A 356 -13.29 -28.23 -30.58
N LEU A 357 -14.13 -27.20 -30.76
CA LEU A 357 -13.83 -25.85 -30.28
C LEU A 357 -14.28 -25.65 -28.82
N TYR A 358 -13.60 -24.79 -28.06
CA TYR A 358 -13.99 -24.44 -26.68
C TYR A 358 -14.52 -23.01 -26.60
N THR A 359 -15.46 -22.75 -25.70
CA THR A 359 -16.03 -21.42 -25.42
C THR A 359 -16.04 -21.13 -23.93
N ASP A 360 -16.42 -19.91 -23.53
CA ASP A 360 -16.56 -19.54 -22.10
C ASP A 360 -17.65 -20.34 -21.36
N PHE A 361 -18.49 -21.11 -22.07
CA PHE A 361 -19.48 -22.02 -21.50
C PHE A 361 -19.10 -23.50 -21.58
N SER A 362 -17.93 -23.82 -22.15
CA SER A 362 -17.39 -25.18 -22.10
C SER A 362 -17.02 -25.52 -20.66
N ASN A 363 -17.69 -26.53 -20.08
CA ASN A 363 -17.44 -26.97 -18.70
C ASN A 363 -16.09 -27.68 -18.54
N ASP A 364 -15.65 -27.90 -17.29
CA ASP A 364 -14.46 -28.71 -16.93
C ASP A 364 -14.48 -30.15 -17.50
N ASN A 365 -15.65 -30.64 -17.94
CA ASN A 365 -15.81 -31.93 -18.63
C ASN A 365 -15.33 -31.90 -20.08
N GLY A 366 -14.91 -30.73 -20.60
CA GLY A 366 -14.39 -30.58 -21.96
C GLY A 366 -15.46 -30.63 -23.05
N GLU A 367 -16.72 -30.26 -22.74
CA GLU A 367 -17.78 -30.14 -23.75
C GLU A 367 -17.37 -29.13 -24.83
N THR A 368 -17.25 -29.63 -26.04
CA THR A 368 -16.81 -28.87 -27.19
C THR A 368 -18.03 -28.35 -27.97
N ILE A 369 -17.82 -27.46 -28.94
CA ILE A 369 -18.85 -26.91 -29.82
C ILE A 369 -18.43 -27.06 -31.29
N SER A 370 -19.41 -27.31 -32.18
CA SER A 370 -19.14 -27.45 -33.62
C SER A 370 -18.78 -26.12 -34.26
N SER A 371 -18.02 -26.16 -35.36
CA SER A 371 -17.71 -24.93 -36.10
C SER A 371 -18.96 -24.26 -36.67
N THR A 372 -19.99 -25.05 -36.98
CA THR A 372 -21.30 -24.58 -37.44
C THR A 372 -22.03 -23.78 -36.37
N GLU A 373 -22.00 -24.21 -35.11
CA GLU A 373 -22.64 -23.46 -34.03
C GLU A 373 -21.85 -22.18 -33.67
N ILE A 374 -20.52 -22.20 -33.81
CA ILE A 374 -19.71 -20.97 -33.71
C ILE A 374 -20.06 -19.99 -34.85
N ALA A 375 -20.20 -20.46 -36.09
CA ALA A 375 -20.65 -19.63 -37.21
C ALA A 375 -22.06 -19.06 -36.97
N ALA A 376 -22.99 -19.90 -36.48
CA ALA A 376 -24.35 -19.50 -36.17
C ALA A 376 -24.38 -18.46 -35.03
N THR A 377 -23.50 -18.59 -34.03
CA THR A 377 -23.35 -17.62 -32.94
C THR A 377 -22.84 -16.27 -33.47
N ALA A 378 -21.90 -16.27 -34.42
CA ALA A 378 -21.44 -15.05 -35.07
C ALA A 378 -22.58 -14.38 -35.85
N VAL A 379 -23.31 -15.13 -36.68
CA VAL A 379 -24.46 -14.61 -37.43
C VAL A 379 -25.53 -14.06 -36.48
N ALA A 380 -25.88 -14.79 -35.43
CA ALA A 380 -26.84 -14.38 -34.43
C ALA A 380 -26.42 -13.07 -33.72
N ASN A 381 -25.14 -12.95 -33.37
CA ASN A 381 -24.58 -11.73 -32.79
C ASN A 381 -24.71 -10.54 -33.75
N LEU A 382 -24.42 -10.73 -35.03
CA LEU A 382 -24.54 -9.69 -36.06
C LEU A 382 -26.00 -9.29 -36.29
N VAL A 383 -26.91 -10.26 -36.48
CA VAL A 383 -28.36 -10.03 -36.67
C VAL A 383 -28.98 -9.26 -35.51
N ASN A 384 -28.54 -9.54 -34.28
CA ASN A 384 -29.06 -8.87 -33.08
C ASN A 384 -28.28 -7.63 -32.65
N ASN A 385 -27.20 -7.25 -33.34
CA ASN A 385 -26.28 -6.20 -32.91
C ASN A 385 -25.77 -6.41 -31.46
N SER A 386 -25.46 -7.67 -31.12
CA SER A 386 -25.19 -8.10 -29.74
C SER A 386 -23.77 -8.66 -29.52
N TRP A 387 -22.86 -8.50 -30.48
CA TRP A 387 -21.44 -8.83 -30.26
C TRP A 387 -20.83 -7.94 -29.18
N LEU A 388 -19.82 -8.49 -28.47
CA LEU A 388 -19.19 -7.76 -27.38
C LEU A 388 -18.30 -6.64 -27.91
N ARG A 389 -18.36 -5.49 -27.25
CA ARG A 389 -17.56 -4.31 -27.57
C ARG A 389 -16.58 -4.05 -26.42
N PRO A 390 -15.27 -4.29 -26.61
CA PRO A 390 -14.28 -3.88 -25.62
C PRO A 390 -14.30 -2.36 -25.49
N LEU A 391 -14.11 -1.86 -24.27
CA LEU A 391 -13.87 -0.44 -24.05
C LEU A 391 -12.62 0.00 -24.85
N GLN A 392 -12.60 1.21 -25.41
CA GLN A 392 -11.45 1.68 -26.19
C GLN A 392 -10.19 1.70 -25.31
N LEU A 393 -9.01 1.44 -25.88
CA LEU A 393 -7.75 1.36 -25.13
C LEU A 393 -7.47 2.62 -24.30
N GLN A 394 -7.84 3.80 -24.82
CA GLN A 394 -7.69 5.08 -24.13
C GLN A 394 -8.60 5.18 -22.90
N ASP A 395 -9.86 4.78 -23.06
CA ASP A 395 -10.85 4.76 -21.98
C ASP A 395 -10.49 3.73 -20.90
N GLN A 396 -9.98 2.56 -21.29
CA GLN A 396 -9.48 1.54 -20.36
C GLN A 396 -8.32 2.09 -19.52
N PHE A 397 -7.34 2.71 -20.18
CA PHE A 397 -6.20 3.32 -19.52
C PHE A 397 -6.64 4.42 -18.54
N LEU A 398 -7.52 5.32 -18.97
CA LEU A 398 -8.05 6.40 -18.14
C LEU A 398 -8.85 5.86 -16.95
N LEU A 399 -9.70 4.86 -17.16
CA LEU A 399 -10.49 4.22 -16.11
C LEU A 399 -9.59 3.65 -15.02
N ILE A 400 -8.53 2.92 -15.41
CA ILE A 400 -7.58 2.30 -14.49
C ILE A 400 -6.76 3.36 -13.74
N LEU A 401 -6.33 4.41 -14.45
CA LEU A 401 -5.62 5.52 -13.83
C LEU A 401 -6.48 6.19 -12.75
N LEU A 402 -7.73 6.56 -13.09
CA LEU A 402 -8.67 7.20 -12.18
C LEU A 402 -9.05 6.28 -11.00
N TRP A 403 -9.21 4.99 -11.25
CA TRP A 403 -9.46 3.99 -10.21
C TRP A 403 -8.34 3.97 -9.16
N SER A 404 -7.08 4.05 -9.60
CA SER A 404 -5.91 4.17 -8.72
C SER A 404 -5.97 5.39 -7.80
N PHE A 405 -6.30 6.56 -8.36
CA PHE A 405 -6.43 7.80 -7.60
C PHE A 405 -7.56 7.72 -6.58
N LEU A 406 -8.70 7.13 -6.97
CA LEU A 406 -9.85 6.97 -6.10
C LEU A 406 -9.53 6.06 -4.90
N LEU A 407 -8.98 4.87 -5.15
CA LEU A 407 -8.62 3.92 -4.09
C LEU A 407 -7.56 4.48 -3.15
N TYR A 408 -6.51 5.07 -3.70
CA TYR A 408 -5.44 5.65 -2.88
C TYR A 408 -5.93 6.88 -2.10
N GLY A 409 -6.83 7.69 -2.68
CA GLY A 409 -7.50 8.80 -2.02
C GLY A 409 -8.28 8.36 -0.79
N ILE A 410 -9.05 7.27 -0.89
CA ILE A 410 -9.78 6.67 0.24
C ILE A 410 -8.82 6.25 1.36
N CYS A 411 -7.71 5.58 1.03
CA CYS A 411 -6.68 5.20 2.01
C CYS A 411 -6.07 6.40 2.75
N ARG A 412 -6.07 7.59 2.14
CA ARG A 412 -5.49 8.80 2.75
C ARG A 412 -6.48 9.58 3.60
N LEU A 413 -7.76 9.57 3.22
CA LEU A 413 -8.81 10.35 3.87
C LEU A 413 -9.39 9.65 5.10
N PHE A 414 -9.40 8.31 5.12
CA PHE A 414 -10.06 7.53 6.16
C PHE A 414 -9.08 6.72 7.01
N VAL A 415 -9.50 6.37 8.23
CA VAL A 415 -8.77 5.41 9.07
C VAL A 415 -8.73 4.04 8.40
N TYR A 416 -7.65 3.28 8.61
CA TYR A 416 -7.37 2.08 7.81
C TYR A 416 -8.52 1.05 7.80
N LYS A 417 -9.22 0.82 8.92
CA LYS A 417 -10.37 -0.10 9.00
C LYS A 417 -11.51 0.33 8.07
N LEU A 418 -11.84 1.62 8.12
CA LEU A 418 -12.89 2.21 7.28
C LEU A 418 -12.45 2.24 5.81
N ALA A 419 -11.19 2.58 5.53
CA ALA A 419 -10.64 2.57 4.18
C ALA A 419 -10.73 1.17 3.53
N ILE A 420 -10.37 0.10 4.25
CA ILE A 420 -10.50 -1.29 3.77
C ILE A 420 -11.96 -1.60 3.40
N SER A 421 -12.91 -1.29 4.30
CA SER A 421 -14.33 -1.55 4.04
C SER A 421 -14.88 -0.78 2.82
N LEU A 422 -14.47 0.48 2.66
CA LEU A 422 -14.86 1.31 1.52
C LEU A 422 -14.27 0.78 0.20
N ILE A 423 -13.01 0.34 0.20
CA ILE A 423 -12.37 -0.25 -0.98
C ILE A 423 -13.07 -1.54 -1.40
N ILE A 424 -13.43 -2.41 -0.46
CA ILE A 424 -14.18 -3.65 -0.75
C ILE A 424 -15.55 -3.31 -1.33
N ALA A 425 -16.28 -2.38 -0.70
CA ALA A 425 -17.60 -1.95 -1.17
C ALA A 425 -17.54 -1.33 -2.57
N LEU A 426 -16.55 -0.48 -2.83
CA LEU A 426 -16.36 0.17 -4.13
C LEU A 426 -15.94 -0.84 -5.21
N SER A 427 -15.08 -1.81 -4.86
CA SER A 427 -14.68 -2.89 -5.77
C SER A 427 -15.87 -3.79 -6.13
N ALA A 428 -16.74 -4.08 -5.16
CA ALA A 428 -17.98 -4.81 -5.41
C ALA A 428 -18.94 -4.00 -6.32
N ALA A 429 -19.06 -2.68 -6.09
CA ALA A 429 -19.84 -1.80 -6.95
C ALA A 429 -19.29 -1.75 -8.39
N TYR A 430 -17.96 -1.72 -8.54
CA TYR A 430 -17.30 -1.77 -9.85
C TYR A 430 -17.66 -3.07 -10.59
N VAL A 431 -17.53 -4.23 -9.93
CA VAL A 431 -17.88 -5.54 -10.51
C VAL A 431 -19.35 -5.57 -10.91
N ALA A 432 -20.25 -5.04 -10.07
CA ALA A 432 -21.68 -4.96 -10.37
C ALA A 432 -21.95 -4.10 -11.62
N VAL A 433 -21.31 -2.93 -11.74
CA VAL A 433 -21.42 -2.07 -12.92
C VAL A 433 -20.88 -2.78 -14.16
N ALA A 434 -19.73 -3.45 -14.06
CA ALA A 434 -19.17 -4.24 -15.16
C ALA A 434 -20.13 -5.34 -15.62
N CYS A 435 -20.73 -6.10 -14.69
CA CYS A 435 -21.71 -7.14 -15.01
C CYS A 435 -22.98 -6.59 -15.66
N LEU A 436 -23.50 -5.45 -15.16
CA LEU A 436 -24.69 -4.81 -15.71
C LEU A 436 -24.43 -4.30 -17.14
N ARG A 437 -23.29 -3.63 -17.37
CA ARG A 437 -22.90 -3.13 -18.70
C ARG A 437 -22.63 -4.27 -19.69
N PHE A 438 -22.04 -5.36 -19.21
CA PHE A 438 -21.82 -6.57 -20.00
C PHE A 438 -23.14 -7.24 -20.42
N THR A 439 -24.12 -7.33 -19.51
CA THR A 439 -25.38 -8.02 -19.75
C THR A 439 -26.36 -7.21 -20.61
N ILE A 440 -26.45 -5.89 -20.37
CA ILE A 440 -27.46 -5.03 -21.00
C ILE A 440 -26.93 -4.36 -22.26
N ALA A 441 -25.68 -3.89 -22.24
CA ALA A 441 -25.11 -3.08 -23.32
C ALA A 441 -24.03 -3.82 -24.13
N PHE A 442 -23.73 -5.08 -23.79
CA PHE A 442 -22.67 -5.89 -24.43
C PHE A 442 -21.29 -5.19 -24.44
N VAL A 443 -21.04 -4.34 -23.44
CA VAL A 443 -19.76 -3.63 -23.27
C VAL A 443 -18.89 -4.40 -22.29
N TRP A 444 -17.69 -4.74 -22.72
CA TRP A 444 -16.69 -5.39 -21.89
C TRP A 444 -15.79 -4.35 -21.23
N ILE A 445 -15.95 -4.22 -19.90
CA ILE A 445 -15.12 -3.40 -19.01
C ILE A 445 -14.06 -4.32 -18.37
N PRO A 446 -12.78 -3.92 -18.32
CA PRO A 446 -11.71 -4.72 -17.71
C PRO A 446 -12.05 -5.02 -16.24
N LEU A 447 -11.85 -6.25 -15.80
CA LEU A 447 -12.23 -6.71 -14.46
C LEU A 447 -11.03 -7.23 -13.69
N PHE A 448 -10.15 -7.96 -14.35
CA PHE A 448 -9.06 -8.68 -13.70
C PHE A 448 -8.01 -7.71 -13.14
N ILE A 449 -7.51 -6.78 -13.94
CA ILE A 449 -6.45 -5.85 -13.57
C ILE A 449 -6.91 -4.90 -12.45
N PRO A 450 -8.07 -4.21 -12.55
CA PRO A 450 -8.53 -3.29 -11.50
C PRO A 450 -8.80 -3.98 -10.15
N ILE A 451 -9.34 -5.20 -10.18
CA ILE A 451 -9.85 -5.88 -8.97
C ILE A 451 -8.82 -6.85 -8.38
N MET A 452 -8.10 -7.62 -9.18
CA MET A 452 -7.15 -8.64 -8.69
C MET A 452 -5.72 -8.13 -8.55
N LEU A 453 -5.31 -7.14 -9.34
CA LEU A 453 -3.95 -6.60 -9.26
C LEU A 453 -3.94 -5.26 -8.52
N GLN A 454 -4.72 -4.30 -9.00
CA GLN A 454 -4.61 -2.91 -8.56
C GLN A 454 -5.17 -2.69 -7.15
N ALA A 455 -6.38 -3.14 -6.85
CA ALA A 455 -6.98 -2.94 -5.52
C ALA A 455 -6.18 -3.59 -4.38
N PRO A 456 -5.72 -4.87 -4.48
CA PRO A 456 -4.86 -5.47 -3.46
C PRO A 456 -3.51 -4.76 -3.34
N PHE A 457 -2.90 -4.36 -4.45
CA PHE A 457 -1.63 -3.64 -4.42
C PHE A 457 -1.74 -2.29 -3.71
N VAL A 458 -2.80 -1.51 -3.99
CA VAL A 458 -3.07 -0.26 -3.27
C VAL A 458 -3.25 -0.52 -1.78
N LEU A 459 -3.96 -1.60 -1.39
CA LEU A 459 -4.15 -1.97 0.01
C LEU A 459 -2.82 -2.29 0.70
N ILE A 460 -1.95 -3.08 0.07
CA ILE A 460 -0.63 -3.46 0.58
C ILE A 460 0.25 -2.22 0.75
N VAL A 461 0.34 -1.37 -0.28
CA VAL A 461 1.17 -0.15 -0.23
C VAL A 461 0.65 0.82 0.83
N ALA A 462 -0.66 1.00 0.94
CA ALA A 462 -1.27 1.87 1.94
C ALA A 462 -1.06 1.36 3.37
N THR A 463 -1.31 0.08 3.62
CA THR A 463 -1.11 -0.54 4.95
C THR A 463 0.35 -0.51 5.38
N LEU A 464 1.29 -0.83 4.49
CA LEU A 464 2.72 -0.73 4.75
C LEU A 464 3.13 0.72 5.06
N SER A 465 2.62 1.69 4.30
CA SER A 465 2.88 3.11 4.54
C SER A 465 2.38 3.56 5.92
N HIS A 466 1.19 3.11 6.32
CA HIS A 466 0.64 3.36 7.66
C HIS A 466 1.49 2.71 8.76
N PHE A 467 1.93 1.47 8.57
CA PHE A 467 2.76 0.75 9.54
C PHE A 467 4.12 1.44 9.74
N LEU A 468 4.81 1.80 8.64
CA LEU A 468 6.08 2.51 8.68
C LEU A 468 5.95 3.88 9.34
N LYS A 469 4.84 4.58 9.09
CA LYS A 469 4.54 5.86 9.73
C LYS A 469 4.35 5.68 11.24
N ASN A 470 3.50 4.73 11.66
CA ASN A 470 3.27 4.46 13.08
C ASN A 470 4.57 4.10 13.82
N LYS A 471 5.44 3.30 13.20
CA LYS A 471 6.76 2.96 13.77
C LYS A 471 7.64 4.20 13.95
N LYS A 472 7.66 5.10 12.96
CA LYS A 472 8.45 6.34 13.04
C LYS A 472 7.89 7.32 14.08
N ASP A 473 6.57 7.46 14.13
CA ASP A 473 5.91 8.29 15.14
C ASP A 473 6.19 7.76 16.56
N HIS A 474 6.17 6.44 16.76
CA HIS A 474 6.54 5.81 18.03
C HIS A 474 8.02 6.07 18.42
N GLN A 475 8.96 5.95 17.47
CA GLN A 475 10.37 6.25 17.72
C GLN A 475 10.61 7.72 18.07
N ASN A 476 9.95 8.64 17.37
CA ASN A 476 10.06 10.07 17.65
C ASN A 476 9.51 10.39 19.04
N MET A 477 8.43 9.71 19.45
CA MET A 477 7.83 9.88 20.77
C MET A 477 8.76 9.36 21.88
N CYS A 478 9.37 8.19 21.72
CA CYS A 478 10.35 7.65 22.68
C CYS A 478 11.56 8.59 22.83
N LYS A 479 12.08 9.11 21.71
CA LYS A 479 13.18 10.10 21.73
C LYS A 479 12.78 11.42 22.41
N ALA A 480 11.54 11.85 22.26
CA ALA A 480 11.06 13.04 22.95
C ALA A 480 10.99 12.81 24.47
N PHE A 481 10.51 11.64 24.91
CA PHE A 481 10.44 11.30 26.33
C PHE A 481 11.81 11.08 26.99
N SER A 482 12.83 10.61 26.26
CA SER A 482 14.19 10.45 26.83
C SER A 482 14.85 11.77 27.25
N PHE A 483 14.34 12.93 26.81
CA PHE A 483 14.83 14.22 27.31
C PHE A 483 14.30 14.58 28.71
N TYR A 484 13.20 13.96 29.14
CA TYR A 484 12.50 14.32 30.38
C TYR A 484 12.45 13.17 31.40
N LEU A 485 12.60 11.93 30.95
CA LEU A 485 12.56 10.74 31.78
C LEU A 485 13.82 9.90 31.57
N PRO A 486 14.38 9.28 32.63
CA PRO A 486 15.46 8.31 32.51
C PRO A 486 15.16 7.19 31.50
N ASP A 487 16.16 6.74 30.75
CA ASP A 487 16.01 5.76 29.66
C ASP A 487 15.38 4.44 30.12
N ASN A 488 15.67 4.01 31.34
CA ASN A 488 15.09 2.80 31.94
C ASN A 488 13.57 2.94 32.17
N VAL A 489 13.05 4.15 32.37
CA VAL A 489 11.62 4.44 32.51
C VAL A 489 10.96 4.51 31.13
N VAL A 490 11.57 5.24 30.18
CA VAL A 490 11.04 5.36 28.81
C VAL A 490 10.92 4.00 28.13
N ASN A 491 11.94 3.15 28.28
CA ASN A 491 11.92 1.80 27.70
C ASN A 491 10.87 0.90 28.36
N LYS A 492 10.66 1.01 29.69
CA LYS A 492 9.61 0.26 30.39
C LYS A 492 8.21 0.71 29.96
N ILE A 493 7.96 2.01 29.83
CA ILE A 493 6.68 2.56 29.34
C ILE A 493 6.43 2.17 27.88
N ALA A 494 7.47 2.18 27.04
CA ALA A 494 7.36 1.79 25.64
C ALA A 494 7.04 0.30 25.45
N LEU A 495 7.55 -0.57 26.33
CA LEU A 495 7.32 -2.02 26.29
C LEU A 495 6.02 -2.43 27.00
N GLN A 496 5.56 -1.68 27.99
CA GLN A 496 4.36 -1.96 28.78
C GLN A 496 3.52 -0.67 28.97
N PRO A 497 2.67 -0.33 27.99
CA PRO A 497 1.81 0.86 28.05
C PRO A 497 0.61 0.72 29.00
N GLU A 498 0.43 -0.44 29.64
CA GLU A 498 -0.60 -0.63 30.67
C GLU A 498 -0.23 0.11 31.96
N LYS A 499 -1.25 0.61 32.66
CA LYS A 499 -1.16 1.49 33.85
C LYS A 499 -0.25 0.96 34.98
N ASP A 500 0.16 -0.31 34.94
CA ASP A 500 0.90 -0.97 36.01
C ASP A 500 2.41 -0.70 36.03
N ALA A 501 2.99 -0.21 34.92
CA ALA A 501 4.40 0.22 34.93
C ALA A 501 4.67 1.40 35.90
N MET A 502 3.63 2.18 36.22
CA MET A 502 3.67 3.29 37.18
C MET A 502 3.41 2.86 38.64
N ASN A 503 3.01 1.62 38.92
CA ASN A 503 2.63 1.19 40.28
C ASN A 503 3.82 0.86 41.21
N HIS A 504 5.03 0.70 40.67
CA HIS A 504 6.26 0.55 41.48
C HIS A 504 6.83 1.91 41.94
N TYR A 505 6.09 3.01 41.78
CA TYR A 505 6.51 4.36 42.15
C TYR A 505 6.07 4.70 43.58
N GLY A 506 7.03 5.03 44.45
CA GLY A 506 6.78 5.38 45.85
C GLY A 506 7.27 4.38 46.89
N GLU A 507 8.04 3.35 46.50
CA GLU A 507 8.68 2.43 47.43
C GLU A 507 9.77 3.13 48.27
N LEU A 508 9.93 2.65 49.50
CA LEU A 508 11.02 3.03 50.40
C LEU A 508 12.32 2.45 49.83
N MET A 509 13.23 3.33 49.45
CA MET A 509 14.55 3.00 48.93
C MET A 509 15.60 3.32 50.00
N GLN A 510 16.73 2.63 49.93
CA GLN A 510 17.91 2.98 50.71
C GLN A 510 19.01 3.46 49.76
N GLY A 511 19.69 4.54 50.11
CA GLY A 511 20.62 5.15 49.16
C GLY A 511 21.44 6.30 49.70
N VAL A 512 22.34 6.79 48.86
CA VAL A 512 23.11 8.02 49.12
C VAL A 512 22.45 9.18 48.41
N CYS A 513 22.28 10.28 49.13
CA CYS A 513 21.98 11.59 48.55
C CYS A 513 23.24 12.45 48.58
N LEU A 514 23.56 13.06 47.45
CA LEU A 514 24.63 14.04 47.28
C LEU A 514 23.98 15.38 46.97
N ALA A 515 24.28 16.38 47.78
CA ALA A 515 23.92 17.77 47.53
C ALA A 515 25.18 18.55 47.16
N THR A 516 25.05 19.45 46.17
CA THR A 516 26.10 20.40 45.81
C THR A 516 25.60 21.83 45.89
N ASP A 517 26.51 22.75 46.16
CA ASP A 517 26.30 24.20 46.05
C ASP A 517 27.50 24.85 45.38
N ALA A 518 27.26 25.77 44.45
CA ALA A 518 28.33 26.46 43.72
C ALA A 518 28.65 27.79 44.41
N GLY A 519 29.83 27.89 45.02
CA GLY A 519 30.27 29.16 45.57
C GLY A 519 30.35 30.25 44.50
N GLN A 520 30.06 31.49 44.89
CA GLN A 520 30.13 32.71 44.05
C GLN A 520 29.06 32.84 42.95
N TYR A 521 28.13 31.88 42.79
CA TYR A 521 27.05 31.99 41.80
C TYR A 521 26.19 33.24 41.98
N THR A 522 25.74 33.55 43.20
CA THR A 522 24.90 34.72 43.47
C THR A 522 25.58 36.01 43.00
N THR A 523 26.87 36.18 43.31
CA THR A 523 27.67 37.34 42.88
C THR A 523 27.80 37.41 41.35
N LEU A 524 27.97 36.26 40.68
CA LEU A 524 28.01 36.21 39.22
C LEU A 524 26.64 36.54 38.60
N SER A 525 25.55 36.07 39.21
CA SER A 525 24.19 36.33 38.71
C SER A 525 23.78 37.80 38.78
N GLU A 526 24.35 38.57 39.70
CA GLU A 526 24.13 40.01 39.85
C GLU A 526 24.96 40.85 38.85
N THR A 527 26.06 40.31 38.34
CA THR A 527 27.07 41.07 37.58
C THR A 527 27.22 40.64 36.12
N MET A 528 26.80 39.43 35.77
CA MET A 528 26.97 38.83 34.43
C MET A 528 25.71 38.94 33.57
N ASP A 529 25.87 39.07 32.26
CA ASP A 529 24.74 39.02 31.31
C ASP A 529 23.98 37.67 31.42
N PRO A 530 22.63 37.65 31.46
CA PRO A 530 21.85 36.43 31.65
C PRO A 530 22.11 35.31 30.64
N LEU A 531 22.42 35.66 29.37
CA LEU A 531 22.67 34.66 28.33
C LEU A 531 24.08 34.08 28.46
N ALA A 532 25.05 34.93 28.82
CA ALA A 532 26.41 34.48 29.13
C ALA A 532 26.44 33.61 30.40
N LEU A 533 25.68 33.98 31.44
CA LEU A 533 25.53 33.19 32.67
C LEU A 533 24.89 31.83 32.38
N ASN A 534 23.81 31.78 31.59
CA ASN A 534 23.17 30.52 31.21
C ASN A 534 24.13 29.59 30.46
N ASN A 535 24.94 30.13 29.54
CA ASN A 535 25.97 29.34 28.85
C ASN A 535 27.05 28.80 29.80
N LEU A 536 27.53 29.62 30.75
CA LEU A 536 28.48 29.18 31.78
C LEU A 536 27.88 28.07 32.64
N MET A 537 26.62 28.22 33.08
CA MET A 537 25.91 27.24 33.89
C MET A 537 25.68 25.92 33.14
N ASN A 538 25.31 25.96 31.85
CA ASN A 538 25.15 24.74 31.05
C ASN A 538 26.47 23.97 30.91
N GLN A 539 27.60 24.67 30.79
CA GLN A 539 28.93 24.04 30.75
C GLN A 539 29.30 23.45 32.12
N TYR A 540 29.08 24.20 33.19
CA TYR A 540 29.29 23.75 34.58
C TYR A 540 28.48 22.48 34.89
N TYR A 541 27.18 22.49 34.56
CA TYR A 541 26.31 21.32 34.71
C TYR A 541 26.74 20.16 33.83
N GLY A 542 27.17 20.42 32.58
CA GLY A 542 27.69 19.37 31.69
C GLY A 542 28.86 18.59 32.30
N VAL A 543 29.77 19.29 32.99
CA VAL A 543 30.91 18.66 33.67
C VAL A 543 30.46 17.81 34.85
N MET A 544 29.56 18.34 35.70
CA MET A 544 29.08 17.66 36.90
C MET A 544 28.18 16.46 36.58
N PHE A 545 27.20 16.64 35.70
CA PHE A 545 26.21 15.61 35.34
C PHE A 545 26.87 14.40 34.67
N ALA A 546 27.94 14.62 33.90
CA ALA A 546 28.71 13.54 33.32
C ALA A 546 29.28 12.61 34.41
N GLN A 547 29.84 13.16 35.49
CA GLN A 547 30.42 12.34 36.57
C GLN A 547 29.35 11.57 37.33
N VAL A 548 28.21 12.19 37.64
CA VAL A 548 27.08 11.50 38.28
C VAL A 548 26.64 10.30 37.43
N LYS A 549 26.45 10.49 36.12
CA LYS A 549 26.04 9.43 35.19
C LYS A 549 27.10 8.32 35.02
N ASN A 550 28.37 8.68 34.94
CA ASN A 550 29.48 7.72 34.79
C ASN A 550 29.57 6.74 35.96
N TYR A 551 29.15 7.16 37.16
CA TYR A 551 29.08 6.31 38.35
C TYR A 551 27.65 5.88 38.67
N HIS A 552 26.78 5.79 37.66
CA HIS A 552 25.42 5.25 37.79
C HIS A 552 24.50 5.98 38.78
N GLY A 553 24.75 7.27 39.02
CA GLY A 553 23.87 8.14 39.79
C GLY A 553 22.76 8.74 38.93
N ILE A 554 21.67 9.13 39.59
CA ILE A 554 20.54 9.83 38.95
C ILE A 554 20.52 11.26 39.48
N ILE A 555 20.45 12.24 38.56
CA ILE A 555 20.23 13.64 38.92
C ILE A 555 18.75 13.77 39.30
N SER A 556 18.49 14.01 40.58
CA SER A 556 17.13 14.11 41.11
C SER A 556 16.56 15.51 40.91
N ASP A 557 17.39 16.54 41.02
CA ASP A 557 16.94 17.93 40.96
C ASP A 557 18.08 18.90 40.68
N VAL A 558 17.74 20.05 40.11
CA VAL A 558 18.65 21.17 39.85
C VAL A 558 17.91 22.44 40.23
N ILE A 559 18.31 23.08 41.32
CA ILE A 559 17.67 24.31 41.84
C ILE A 559 18.71 25.40 41.91
N GLY A 560 18.58 26.43 41.07
CA GLY A 560 19.53 27.54 41.01
C GLY A 560 20.89 27.07 40.50
N ASP A 561 21.85 26.98 41.41
CA ASP A 561 23.24 26.52 41.27
C ASP A 561 23.57 25.25 42.06
N ALA A 562 22.55 24.71 42.75
CA ALA A 562 22.62 23.48 43.49
C ALA A 562 22.13 22.28 42.65
N MET A 563 22.77 21.13 42.84
CA MET A 563 22.35 19.86 42.25
C MET A 563 22.11 18.84 43.38
N LEU A 564 21.03 18.07 43.23
CA LEU A 564 20.79 16.86 44.00
C LEU A 564 20.99 15.62 43.12
N ALA A 565 21.86 14.72 43.56
CA ALA A 565 22.06 13.42 42.93
C ALA A 565 21.81 12.29 43.93
N ILE A 566 21.33 11.16 43.42
CA ILE A 566 20.96 9.99 44.22
C ILE A 566 21.51 8.69 43.63
N TRP A 567 21.87 7.78 44.53
CA TRP A 567 22.14 6.37 44.25
C TRP A 567 21.26 5.55 45.17
N ALA A 568 20.19 4.96 44.65
CA ALA A 568 19.13 4.36 45.45
C ALA A 568 18.64 3.06 44.83
N THR A 569 18.42 2.06 45.68
CA THR A 569 17.89 0.74 45.32
C THR A 569 16.97 0.23 46.44
N PRO A 570 16.04 -0.72 46.15
CA PRO A 570 15.15 -1.26 47.19
C PRO A 570 15.88 -2.04 48.28
N LEU A 571 17.12 -2.46 48.03
CA LEU A 571 17.97 -3.23 48.94
C LEU A 571 19.18 -2.40 49.41
N THR A 572 19.83 -2.82 50.49
CA THR A 572 21.08 -2.20 50.94
C THR A 572 22.22 -2.62 50.00
N GLU A 573 22.77 -1.69 49.22
CA GLU A 573 23.88 -1.99 48.31
C GLU A 573 25.12 -1.13 48.61
N THR A 574 26.19 -1.77 49.07
CA THR A 574 27.49 -1.12 49.35
C THR A 574 28.05 -0.41 48.12
N GLN A 575 27.78 -0.95 46.92
CA GLN A 575 28.27 -0.39 45.65
C GLN A 575 27.75 1.03 45.40
N HIS A 576 26.52 1.36 45.80
CA HIS A 576 25.98 2.71 45.65
C HIS A 576 26.73 3.74 46.50
N ARG A 577 27.16 3.35 47.70
CA ARG A 577 27.99 4.22 48.56
C ARG A 577 29.37 4.43 47.95
N ILE A 578 29.99 3.36 47.43
CA ILE A 578 31.28 3.43 46.69
C ILE A 578 31.16 4.35 45.47
N ASN A 579 30.13 4.16 44.65
CA ASN A 579 29.89 4.95 43.45
C ASN A 579 29.66 6.43 43.78
N ALA A 580 28.89 6.74 44.82
CA ALA A 580 28.66 8.12 45.25
C ALA A 580 29.95 8.79 45.74
N CYS A 581 30.80 8.09 46.50
CA CYS A 581 32.10 8.60 46.93
C CYS A 581 33.04 8.85 45.73
N HIS A 582 33.10 7.93 44.77
CA HIS A 582 33.87 8.14 43.55
C HIS A 582 33.34 9.32 42.74
N ALA A 583 32.01 9.42 42.55
CA ALA A 583 31.39 10.54 41.87
C ALA A 583 31.74 11.87 42.54
N ALA A 584 31.67 11.95 43.88
CA ALA A 584 32.02 13.18 44.61
C ALA A 584 33.47 13.61 44.38
N LEU A 585 34.42 12.67 44.43
CA LEU A 585 35.84 12.95 44.16
C LEU A 585 36.10 13.35 42.70
N GLU A 586 35.45 12.69 41.73
CA GLU A 586 35.57 13.06 40.32
C GLU A 586 34.89 14.39 40.01
N ILE A 587 33.74 14.70 40.63
CA ILE A 587 33.08 16.01 40.51
C ILE A 587 34.02 17.09 41.02
N LYS A 588 34.60 16.93 42.21
CA LYS A 588 35.59 17.87 42.75
C LYS A 588 36.73 18.10 41.76
N ARG A 589 37.35 17.01 41.27
CA ARG A 589 38.47 17.10 40.33
C ARG A 589 38.09 17.76 39.00
N ALA A 590 36.93 17.42 38.45
CA ALA A 590 36.46 17.95 37.18
C ALA A 590 36.12 19.44 37.28
N ILE A 591 35.54 19.86 38.41
CA ILE A 591 35.25 21.28 38.70
C ILE A 591 36.52 22.06 38.99
N ASP A 592 37.49 21.50 39.70
CA ASP A 592 38.82 22.11 39.87
C ASP A 592 39.50 22.34 38.51
N GLY A 593 39.36 21.39 37.57
CA GLY A 593 39.80 21.54 36.18
C GLY A 593 39.03 22.63 35.42
N PHE A 594 37.70 22.63 35.53
CA PHE A 594 36.83 23.66 34.94
C PHE A 594 37.22 25.07 35.43
N ASN A 595 37.35 25.26 36.75
CA ASN A 595 37.70 26.53 37.37
C ASN A 595 39.09 27.05 37.00
N ARG A 596 40.04 26.17 36.63
CA ARG A 596 41.35 26.58 36.08
C ARG A 596 41.26 27.06 34.63
N SER A 597 40.29 26.57 33.87
CA SER A 597 40.11 26.86 32.44
C SER A 597 39.19 28.04 32.16
N GLN A 598 38.40 28.46 33.14
CA GLN A 598 37.40 29.53 33.02
C GLN A 598 37.88 30.83 33.68
N SER A 599 37.37 31.97 33.20
CA SER A 599 37.66 33.28 33.79
C SER A 599 36.95 33.50 35.14
N HIS A 600 35.83 32.82 35.37
CA HIS A 600 35.05 32.88 36.59
C HIS A 600 35.08 31.52 37.29
N GLN A 601 35.38 31.52 38.58
CA GLN A 601 35.45 30.30 39.38
C GLN A 601 34.11 30.04 40.06
N LEU A 602 33.70 28.78 40.05
CA LEU A 602 32.56 28.24 40.77
C LEU A 602 33.07 27.17 41.74
N PRO A 603 33.68 27.55 42.88
CA PRO A 603 34.15 26.58 43.86
C PRO A 603 32.96 25.81 44.45
N THR A 604 32.88 24.52 44.16
CA THR A 604 31.74 23.70 44.55
C THR A 604 31.99 22.97 45.85
N ARG A 605 30.97 22.92 46.69
CA ARG A 605 30.93 22.14 47.93
C ARG A 605 29.98 20.97 47.75
N LEU A 606 30.30 19.86 48.42
CA LEU A 606 29.56 18.61 48.33
C LEU A 606 29.28 18.07 49.72
N GLY A 607 28.04 17.63 49.93
CA GLY A 607 27.58 16.95 51.14
C GLY A 607 26.89 15.64 50.81
N LEU A 608 27.35 14.54 51.39
CA LEU A 608 26.77 13.21 51.18
C LEU A 608 26.20 12.66 52.47
N HIS A 609 25.00 12.08 52.38
CA HIS A 609 24.38 11.33 53.46
C HIS A 609 23.78 10.02 52.95
N TYR A 610 23.87 8.95 53.75
CA TYR A 610 23.27 7.66 53.47
C TYR A 610 22.11 7.41 54.43
N GLY A 611 20.94 7.05 53.88
CA GLY A 611 19.71 6.86 54.65
C GLY A 611 18.55 6.35 53.80
N GLN A 612 17.37 6.27 54.41
CA GLN A 612 16.13 5.92 53.72
C GLN A 612 15.57 7.14 52.96
N MET A 613 15.06 6.89 51.76
CA MET A 613 14.40 7.89 50.93
C MET A 613 13.21 7.28 50.22
N ARG A 614 12.21 8.10 49.90
CA ARG A 614 11.12 7.71 49.02
C ARG A 614 11.33 8.38 47.68
N LEU A 615 11.36 7.58 46.61
CA LEU A 615 11.36 8.10 45.24
C LEU A 615 9.91 8.14 44.77
N GLY A 616 9.37 9.34 44.61
CA GLY A 616 7.95 9.50 44.33
C GLY A 616 7.55 10.88 43.85
N ASN A 617 6.30 10.96 43.39
CA ASN A 617 5.70 12.18 42.89
C ASN A 617 5.54 13.21 44.01
N VAL A 618 6.07 14.43 43.80
CA VAL A 618 5.78 15.60 44.63
C VAL A 618 5.07 16.63 43.76
N GLY A 619 3.73 16.63 43.81
CA GLY A 619 2.90 17.54 43.02
C GLY A 619 1.45 17.06 42.93
N ALA A 620 0.49 18.00 42.81
CA ALA A 620 -0.88 17.66 42.44
C ALA A 620 -0.92 17.15 40.99
N MET A 621 -1.98 16.40 40.62
CA MET A 621 -2.13 15.47 39.47
C MET A 621 -1.58 15.87 38.06
N GLU A 622 -1.08 17.09 37.85
CA GLU A 622 -0.65 17.63 36.56
C GLU A 622 0.86 17.90 36.45
N HIS A 623 1.66 17.75 37.51
CA HIS A 623 3.13 17.86 37.45
C HIS A 623 3.78 16.58 38.00
N TYR A 624 4.57 15.91 37.15
CA TYR A 624 5.32 14.69 37.48
C TYR A 624 6.80 15.01 37.58
N GLU A 625 7.35 15.02 38.80
CA GLU A 625 8.79 15.17 39.04
C GLU A 625 9.34 13.92 39.74
N TYR A 626 10.46 13.39 39.22
CA TYR A 626 11.17 12.27 39.83
C TYR A 626 12.14 12.81 40.90
N ARG A 627 11.65 13.03 42.13
CA ARG A 627 12.44 13.62 43.22
C ARG A 627 12.62 12.65 44.40
N ALA A 628 13.78 12.70 45.03
CA ALA A 628 13.99 12.07 46.33
C ALA A 628 13.33 12.89 47.45
N VAL A 629 12.53 12.21 48.27
CA VAL A 629 11.84 12.81 49.42
C VAL A 629 12.27 12.11 50.70
N GLY A 630 12.62 12.88 51.71
CA GLY A 630 12.94 12.37 53.04
C GLY A 630 13.97 13.22 53.77
N ASP A 631 14.20 12.85 55.03
CA ASP A 631 15.18 13.50 55.89
C ASP A 631 16.61 13.51 55.28
N ILE A 632 16.88 12.54 54.41
CA ILE A 632 18.18 12.38 53.76
C ILE A 632 18.61 13.60 52.94
N VAL A 633 17.68 14.24 52.23
CA VAL A 633 17.97 15.40 51.37
C VAL A 633 18.36 16.58 52.24
N ASN A 634 17.58 16.83 53.30
CA ASN A 634 17.86 17.88 54.28
C ASN A 634 19.21 17.67 54.99
N THR A 635 19.55 16.41 55.34
CA THR A 635 20.84 16.10 55.95
C THR A 635 21.99 16.33 54.97
N ALA A 636 21.87 15.86 53.71
CA ALA A 636 22.91 16.05 52.70
C ALA A 636 23.17 17.54 52.42
N THR A 637 22.13 18.35 52.25
CA THR A 637 22.27 19.82 52.06
C THR A 637 22.87 20.51 53.28
N ARG A 638 22.56 20.07 54.51
CA ARG A 638 23.18 20.64 55.73
C ARG A 638 24.65 20.24 55.87
N ILE A 639 25.02 19.03 55.46
CA ILE A 639 26.42 18.58 55.41
C ILE A 639 27.19 19.36 54.33
N GLU A 640 26.57 19.62 53.18
CA GLU A 640 27.14 20.49 52.15
C GLU A 640 27.45 21.86 52.76
N GLY A 641 26.46 22.53 53.37
CA GLY A 641 26.66 23.87 53.93
C GLY A 641 27.71 23.94 55.04
N LEU A 642 27.94 22.83 55.78
CA LEU A 642 28.99 22.73 56.80
C LEU A 642 30.40 22.92 56.22
N ASN A 643 30.61 22.60 54.93
CA ASN A 643 31.89 22.83 54.25
C ASN A 643 32.33 24.30 54.33
N LYS A 644 31.37 25.25 54.32
CA LYS A 644 31.69 26.68 54.41
C LYS A 644 32.33 27.04 55.74
N LEU A 645 31.87 26.44 56.83
CA LEU A 645 32.39 26.67 58.19
C LEU A 645 33.72 25.96 58.42
N LEU A 646 33.84 24.73 57.92
CA LEU A 646 35.05 23.93 58.05
C LEU A 646 36.12 24.27 57.02
N GLY A 647 35.84 25.08 56.00
CA GLY A 647 36.76 25.37 54.90
C GLY A 647 37.12 24.14 54.05
N THR A 648 36.22 23.16 53.97
CA THR A 648 36.38 21.91 53.20
C THR A 648 35.59 21.96 51.89
N HIS A 649 35.69 20.91 51.06
CA HIS A 649 34.92 20.80 49.81
C HIS A 649 34.00 19.57 49.73
N VAL A 650 34.37 18.45 50.37
CA VAL A 650 33.58 17.21 50.31
C VAL A 650 33.43 16.64 51.71
N LEU A 651 32.23 16.76 52.27
CA LEU A 651 31.87 16.19 53.56
C LEU A 651 30.87 15.05 53.39
N VAL A 652 31.04 14.03 54.20
CA VAL A 652 30.21 12.83 54.19
C VAL A 652 29.86 12.45 55.63
N SER A 653 28.64 11.95 55.86
CA SER A 653 28.32 11.36 57.16
C SER A 653 28.99 10.00 57.34
N ALA A 654 29.20 9.57 58.59
CA ALA A 654 29.71 8.23 58.90
C ALA A 654 28.96 7.11 58.16
N SER A 655 27.62 7.22 58.06
CA SER A 655 26.79 6.23 57.36
C SER A 655 27.15 6.02 55.88
N VAL A 656 27.84 6.98 55.24
CA VAL A 656 28.30 6.86 53.85
C VAL A 656 29.61 6.07 53.76
N ILE A 657 30.51 6.17 54.74
CA ILE A 657 31.88 5.59 54.66
C ILE A 657 32.11 4.39 55.58
N GLU A 658 31.28 4.19 56.61
CA GLU A 658 31.45 3.10 57.59
C GLU A 658 31.41 1.72 56.93
N GLY A 659 32.48 0.93 57.09
CA GLY A 659 32.64 -0.36 56.44
C GLY A 659 33.08 -0.32 54.98
N LEU A 660 33.37 0.87 54.41
CA LEU A 660 34.02 0.98 53.09
C LEU A 660 35.54 0.99 53.22
N THR A 661 36.20 0.32 52.28
CA THR A 661 37.66 0.36 52.10
C THR A 661 38.03 1.10 50.83
N GLY A 662 39.22 1.71 50.77
CA GLY A 662 39.74 2.33 49.55
C GLY A 662 39.57 3.85 49.45
N PHE A 663 38.97 4.48 50.46
CA PHE A 663 38.88 5.93 50.59
C PHE A 663 39.77 6.43 51.72
N PHE A 664 40.38 7.59 51.51
CA PHE A 664 41.16 8.29 52.50
C PHE A 664 40.34 9.46 53.05
N THR A 665 40.08 9.42 54.35
CA THR A 665 39.13 10.33 55.02
C THR A 665 39.72 10.91 56.29
N ARG A 666 39.29 12.11 56.65
CA ARG A 666 39.58 12.75 57.95
C ARG A 666 38.30 12.85 58.77
N GLU A 667 38.31 12.39 60.02
CA GLU A 667 37.17 12.62 60.92
C GLU A 667 37.12 14.10 61.30
N MET A 668 35.95 14.71 61.13
CA MET A 668 35.73 16.13 61.43
C MET A 668 35.13 16.36 62.79
N GLY A 669 34.61 15.30 63.44
CA GLY A 669 33.93 15.37 64.73
C GLY A 669 32.42 15.12 64.64
N VAL A 670 31.77 15.36 65.77
CA VAL A 670 30.34 15.09 65.98
C VAL A 670 29.56 16.40 65.92
N PHE A 671 28.60 16.53 65.01
CA PHE A 671 27.86 17.77 64.79
C PHE A 671 26.35 17.57 64.93
N ILE A 672 25.69 18.49 65.64
CA ILE A 672 24.24 18.66 65.56
C ILE A 672 23.98 19.73 64.49
N LEU A 673 23.54 19.28 63.32
CA LEU A 673 23.22 20.16 62.20
C LEU A 673 21.98 21.00 62.54
N LYS A 674 21.90 22.23 62.02
CA LYS A 674 20.79 23.17 62.29
C LYS A 674 19.43 22.50 62.15
N GLY A 675 18.61 22.51 63.20
CA GLY A 675 17.28 21.90 63.21
C GLY A 675 17.27 20.36 63.21
N LYS A 676 18.33 19.72 63.68
CA LYS A 676 18.37 18.29 64.05
C LYS A 676 18.46 18.16 65.57
N THR A 677 17.96 17.05 66.10
CA THR A 677 18.10 16.68 67.51
C THR A 677 19.19 15.64 67.74
N PHE A 678 19.52 14.84 66.73
CA PHE A 678 20.53 13.78 66.82
C PHE A 678 21.87 14.22 66.22
N PRO A 679 22.99 13.93 66.88
CA PRO A 679 24.31 14.21 66.36
C PRO A 679 24.67 13.31 65.17
N VAL A 680 25.42 13.86 64.22
CA VAL A 680 25.95 13.14 63.06
C VAL A 680 27.47 13.25 63.08
N ILE A 681 28.16 12.11 62.97
CA ILE A 681 29.61 12.08 62.80
C ILE A 681 29.92 12.43 61.35
N ILE A 682 30.77 13.44 61.15
CA ILE A 682 31.14 13.95 59.83
C ILE A 682 32.58 13.58 59.53
N PHE A 683 32.83 13.21 58.28
CA PHE A 683 34.14 12.96 57.72
C PHE A 683 34.35 13.84 56.49
N GLU A 684 35.57 14.29 56.29
CA GLU A 684 36.02 14.83 55.02
C GLU A 684 36.51 13.71 54.12
N LEU A 685 36.00 13.67 52.89
CA LEU A 685 36.40 12.71 51.87
C LEU A 685 37.48 13.35 50.99
N ILE A 686 38.73 12.93 51.19
CA ILE A 686 39.90 13.63 50.62
C ILE A 686 40.27 13.05 49.26
N ALA A 687 40.51 11.74 49.21
CA ALA A 687 40.97 11.06 48.01
C ALA A 687 40.66 9.56 48.07
N ARG A 688 40.91 8.88 46.96
CA ARG A 688 41.06 7.42 46.97
C ARG A 688 42.41 7.06 47.59
N ILE A 689 42.51 5.90 48.23
CA ILE A 689 43.72 5.48 48.94
C ILE A 689 44.96 5.36 48.02
N ASP A 690 44.73 5.10 46.73
CA ASP A 690 45.76 5.01 45.68
C ASP A 690 46.19 6.37 45.11
N GLN A 691 45.55 7.46 45.52
CA GLN A 691 45.75 8.82 45.01
C GLN A 691 46.04 9.84 46.13
N VAL A 692 46.38 9.38 47.34
CA VAL A 692 46.66 10.25 48.48
C VAL A 692 48.02 10.90 48.33
N GLU A 693 48.06 12.22 48.46
CA GLU A 693 49.32 12.95 48.54
C GLU A 693 49.97 12.79 49.92
N SER A 694 51.29 12.59 49.97
CA SER A 694 52.03 12.28 51.20
C SER A 694 51.90 13.34 52.30
N HIS A 695 51.55 14.58 51.95
CA HIS A 695 51.43 15.70 52.88
C HIS A 695 50.22 15.60 53.80
N TRP A 696 49.18 14.82 53.44
CA TRP A 696 47.97 14.68 54.25
C TRP A 696 48.17 13.82 55.50
N LEU A 697 49.05 12.82 55.44
CA LEU A 697 49.17 11.83 56.51
C LEU A 697 49.65 12.44 57.85
N PRO A 698 50.68 13.31 57.89
CA PRO A 698 51.07 14.00 59.12
C PRO A 698 49.97 14.92 59.67
N LEU A 699 49.32 15.70 58.80
CA LEU A 699 48.22 16.61 59.16
C LEU A 699 47.05 15.86 59.80
N ILE A 700 46.54 14.81 59.16
CA ILE A 700 45.39 14.06 59.68
C ILE A 700 45.75 13.34 60.98
N THR A 701 46.98 12.83 61.10
CA THR A 701 47.44 12.18 62.33
C THR A 701 47.49 13.17 63.50
N ALA A 702 48.01 14.39 63.27
CA ALA A 702 48.03 15.45 64.26
C ALA A 702 46.61 15.93 64.60
N PHE A 703 45.78 16.16 63.58
CA PHE A 703 44.38 16.57 63.74
C PHE A 703 43.56 15.55 64.51
N THR A 704 43.73 14.25 64.24
CA THR A 704 43.04 13.17 64.96
C THR A 704 43.41 13.16 66.44
N LYS A 705 44.68 13.45 66.79
CA LYS A 705 45.10 13.59 68.19
C LYS A 705 44.46 14.80 68.86
N ALA A 706 44.43 15.95 68.17
CA ALA A 706 43.80 17.17 68.66
C ALA A 706 42.27 16.98 68.84
N LEU A 707 41.62 16.34 67.87
CA LEU A 707 40.18 16.03 67.92
C LEU A 707 39.84 15.07 69.06
N LYS A 708 40.68 14.07 69.35
CA LYS A 708 40.48 13.18 70.52
C LYS A 708 40.54 13.94 71.85
N LEU A 709 41.45 14.91 71.98
CA LEU A 709 41.51 15.78 73.15
C LEU A 709 40.25 16.64 73.27
N PHE A 710 39.75 17.16 72.14
CA PHE A 710 38.49 17.89 72.08
C PHE A 710 37.29 17.02 72.48
N GLN A 711 37.17 15.82 71.91
CA GLN A 711 36.11 14.87 72.23
C GLN A 711 36.12 14.42 73.70
N ALA A 712 37.29 14.43 74.33
CA ALA A 712 37.49 14.16 75.76
C ALA A 712 37.31 15.38 76.68
N TYR A 713 36.74 16.49 76.18
CA TYR A 713 36.49 17.75 76.92
C TYR A 713 37.77 18.41 77.46
N GLN A 714 38.96 18.08 76.94
CA GLN A 714 40.24 18.66 77.36
C GLN A 714 40.55 19.95 76.59
N TRP A 715 39.68 20.97 76.74
CA TRP A 715 39.69 22.19 75.90
C TRP A 715 41.05 22.90 75.80
N PRO A 716 41.80 23.14 76.89
CA PRO A 716 43.08 23.85 76.79
C PRO A 716 44.14 23.05 76.02
N LYS A 717 44.17 21.72 76.23
CA LYS A 717 45.09 20.81 75.52
C LYS A 717 44.72 20.63 74.06
N ALA A 718 43.41 20.60 73.76
CA ALA A 718 42.91 20.57 72.39
C ALA A 718 43.29 21.86 71.66
N LEU A 719 43.10 23.03 72.28
CA LEU A 719 43.48 24.32 71.71
C LEU A 719 45.00 24.40 71.44
N GLU A 720 45.83 23.98 72.39
CA GLU A 720 47.29 23.91 72.19
C GLU A 720 47.67 23.00 71.02
N ALA A 721 47.03 21.83 70.92
CA ALA A 721 47.26 20.89 69.81
C ALA A 721 46.82 21.46 68.46
N PHE A 722 45.69 22.16 68.38
CA PHE A 722 45.25 22.81 67.13
C PHE A 722 46.15 24.00 66.76
N LEU A 723 46.58 24.83 67.72
CA LEU A 723 47.54 25.92 67.47
C LEU A 723 48.90 25.39 66.98
N ALA A 724 49.31 24.20 67.43
CA ALA A 724 50.51 23.55 66.91
C ALA A 724 50.35 23.12 65.43
N ILE A 725 49.16 22.62 65.06
CA ILE A 725 48.85 22.26 63.67
C ILE A 725 48.81 23.52 62.79
N GLU A 726 48.18 24.61 63.24
CA GLU A 726 48.05 25.86 62.48
C GLU A 726 49.42 26.46 62.08
N LYS A 727 50.44 26.30 62.93
CA LYS A 727 51.81 26.76 62.62
C LYS A 727 52.41 26.06 61.40
N GLU A 728 52.11 24.78 61.20
CA GLU A 728 52.62 23.97 60.09
C GLU A 728 51.67 23.98 58.88
N TYR A 729 50.36 24.12 59.13
CA TYR A 729 49.30 24.08 58.14
C TYR A 729 48.33 25.28 58.32
N PRO A 730 48.78 26.52 58.00
CA PRO A 730 48.01 27.74 58.28
C PRO A 730 46.71 27.86 57.46
N ASP A 731 46.65 27.17 56.32
CA ASP A 731 45.48 27.20 55.43
C ASP A 731 44.44 26.10 55.75
N ASP A 732 44.71 25.21 56.71
CA ASP A 732 43.78 24.15 57.07
C ASP A 732 42.51 24.70 57.71
N GLY A 733 41.41 24.67 56.95
CA GLY A 733 40.11 25.17 57.36
C GLY A 733 39.63 24.57 58.69
N PRO A 734 39.64 23.24 58.87
CA PRO A 734 39.13 22.62 60.08
C PRO A 734 39.93 22.96 61.33
N THR A 735 41.26 23.03 61.23
CA THR A 735 42.10 23.46 62.36
C THR A 735 41.72 24.88 62.82
N ARG A 736 41.56 25.81 61.88
CA ARG A 736 41.13 27.19 62.20
C ARG A 736 39.72 27.25 62.78
N PHE A 737 38.80 26.43 62.27
CA PHE A 737 37.45 26.32 62.83
C PHE A 737 37.49 25.92 64.31
N TYR A 738 38.26 24.88 64.66
CA TYR A 738 38.37 24.42 66.05
C TYR A 738 39.07 25.44 66.95
N ILE A 739 40.11 26.14 66.47
CA ILE A 739 40.75 27.24 67.21
C ILE A 739 39.75 28.36 67.49
N SER A 740 39.00 28.80 66.46
CA SER A 740 37.99 29.84 66.61
C SER A 740 36.89 29.42 67.58
N TYR A 741 36.39 28.19 67.45
CA TYR A 741 35.34 27.65 68.29
C TYR A 741 35.77 27.58 69.76
N LEU A 742 36.99 27.10 70.03
CA LEU A 742 37.55 27.04 71.38
C LEU A 742 37.85 28.43 71.96
N ASN A 743 38.40 29.35 71.16
CA ASN A 743 38.68 30.72 71.61
C ASN A 743 37.42 31.52 71.95
N GLN A 744 36.33 31.33 71.19
CA GLN A 744 35.05 32.00 71.45
C GLN A 744 34.27 31.33 72.60
N GLY A 745 34.45 30.02 72.80
CA GLY A 745 33.67 29.20 73.74
C GLY A 745 34.27 29.01 75.14
N LEU A 746 35.52 29.40 75.43
CA LEU A 746 36.20 29.09 76.70
C LEU A 746 35.47 29.58 77.98
N THR A 747 34.50 30.50 77.87
CA THR A 747 33.64 30.97 78.98
C THR A 747 32.26 30.29 79.08
N PHE A 748 31.82 29.55 78.04
CA PHE A 748 30.45 28.99 77.93
C PHE A 748 30.40 27.53 77.48
N LEU A 749 31.56 26.90 77.22
CA LEU A 749 31.63 25.48 76.87
C LEU A 749 31.23 24.62 78.07
N PRO A 750 30.34 23.62 77.89
CA PRO A 750 29.88 22.79 78.99
C PRO A 750 31.04 21.98 79.60
N GLU A 751 31.11 21.96 80.93
CA GLU A 751 31.92 20.99 81.66
C GLU A 751 31.24 19.61 81.61
N LYS A 752 32.05 18.54 81.59
CA LYS A 752 31.65 17.14 81.37
C LYS A 752 30.35 16.78 82.15
N HIS A 753 29.26 16.52 81.44
CA HIS A 753 27.95 16.27 82.06
C HIS A 753 27.53 14.79 82.13
N ASP A 754 28.15 13.88 81.37
CA ASP A 754 27.97 12.42 81.43
C ASP A 754 29.20 11.67 80.89
N GLU A 755 29.53 10.49 81.41
CA GLU A 755 30.80 9.78 81.09
C GLU A 755 30.83 9.07 79.73
N GLU A 756 29.72 8.97 79.01
CA GLU A 756 29.61 8.14 77.81
C GLU A 756 29.45 8.90 76.47
N GLN A 757 29.36 10.24 76.47
CA GLN A 757 29.14 11.00 75.25
C GLN A 757 30.36 11.82 74.84
N ALA A 758 30.78 11.68 73.58
CA ALA A 758 31.82 12.52 72.98
C ALA A 758 31.32 13.96 72.79
N ALA A 759 32.20 14.95 72.94
CA ALA A 759 31.85 16.34 72.69
C ALA A 759 31.30 16.54 71.27
N PHE A 760 30.14 17.20 71.18
CA PHE A 760 29.49 17.54 69.92
C PHE A 760 29.38 19.05 69.74
N ILE A 761 29.24 19.47 68.49
CA ILE A 761 29.17 20.87 68.08
C ILE A 761 27.77 21.16 67.54
N GLU A 762 27.04 22.05 68.20
CA GLU A 762 25.71 22.49 67.74
C GLU A 762 25.85 23.71 66.81
N ILE A 763 25.61 23.50 65.52
CA ILE A 763 25.78 24.55 64.50
C ILE A 763 24.78 25.70 64.68
N GLY A 764 23.59 25.43 65.21
CA GLY A 764 22.55 26.44 65.44
C GLY A 764 23.04 27.62 66.27
N ASN A 765 23.83 27.35 67.32
CA ASN A 765 24.33 28.36 68.25
C ASN A 765 25.57 29.12 67.73
N ILE A 766 26.26 28.59 66.72
CA ILE A 766 27.52 29.16 66.19
C ILE A 766 27.25 30.26 65.16
N THR A 767 26.21 30.11 64.33
CA THR A 767 25.86 31.13 63.31
C THR A 767 25.54 32.50 63.91
N ASP A 768 25.01 32.54 65.13
CA ASP A 768 24.74 33.78 65.85
C ASP A 768 26.00 34.36 66.52
N MET A 769 27.02 33.54 66.78
CA MET A 769 28.31 33.97 67.39
C MET A 769 29.37 34.42 66.38
N LEU A 770 29.34 33.92 65.13
CA LEU A 770 30.31 34.29 64.09
C LEU A 770 29.93 35.58 63.32
N HIS A 771 28.70 36.07 63.50
CA HIS A 771 28.20 37.32 62.89
C HIS A 771 28.12 38.51 63.86
N SER A 772 28.40 38.30 65.15
CA SER A 772 28.64 39.33 66.18
C SER A 772 30.13 39.56 66.36
#